data_AF-A0A0C2J6K0-F1
#
_entry.id   AF-A0A0C2J6K0-F1
#
_cell.length_a   1.000
_cell.length_b   1.000
_cell.length_c   1.000
_cell.angle_alpha   90.00
_cell.angle_beta   90.00
_cell.angle_gamma   90.00
#
_symmetry.space_group_name_H-M   'P 1'
#
loop_
_entity.id
_entity.type
_entity.pdbx_description
1 polymer ?
#
loop_
_entity_poly.entity_id
_entity_poly.type
_entity_poly.pdbx_seq_one_letter_code
_entity_poly.pdbx_strand_id
1 'polypeptide(L)'
;MTCTLKCDASNSEKHTTVNFTKKFPEAFLNRLGQMFQILCEFLEKIFDFDCSLLNEHIKEISEKFLQVKGLCFISKTCPNEEISFSRFAINANAHKYCLVLLDKGLSDAEKFVSSFTTAIDIDAGCAEAVNEFYESGMTFVRYRCDVDQCEKAKNKIETSWRSVSKDTKFFYRVLKIYHLYVMKISPILIEFIGEFCSKDTDIRDLLLNIILKKTALVHVFAFNEHNLWIGLKNSIMSNILNMAKYSDIGRKFFAALFLTNIRSLHTPCISGNMEESCIILTMISAIITNPSVVVFLMENDIVCKMIDLITHLLKSINMKIDDETFSFDTNDDSVNRVVSLASKISKLLSSCVQVSLKEIEKSSNFRWRLMETTKSFLIFCVDFDKLIPISHTINVKIYKKDIYKIVSIYECLFLCCSQMVKFIIDNKEVSLKLVHKYLEIFDTQIKTHLNDKVDIKSPTKICTQIMHETVNTSFFQISNRVFVEILMYLCVKYTLPQDIGDELFGDEKILMWIGLPGLTAVSAIANDIHLKSRQVSETDAIISAYSNSNIAYAQVQDFHFIQIVISHLDPEKFLKYMLLYLAPSIRHKINLSSHLCSILYFPEFDGGYKLNILLILIYNAMVERHSIGSYENPDNQFLERLVIHSIACGQNVKEIKNSFLIKEIFGYKHLDAISFENTLDAIISQVTERINSSGSRKKISIKPEYISTLNPFYFVSFFKMVSNCMIRSSKFTKIKSFNFKLQTLYG
;
A
#
# COMPACT_ATOMS: atom_id res chain seq x y z
N MET A 1 20.11 -1.54 -19.28
CA MET A 1 19.48 -2.52 -20.20
C MET A 1 18.81 -3.59 -19.37
N THR A 2 17.52 -3.43 -19.09
CA THR A 2 16.70 -4.36 -18.31
C THR A 2 16.00 -5.31 -19.29
N CYS A 3 16.53 -6.53 -19.40
CA CYS A 3 15.89 -7.61 -20.17
C CYS A 3 14.70 -8.12 -19.36
N THR A 4 13.50 -7.68 -19.71
CA THR A 4 12.24 -8.22 -19.19
C THR A 4 11.88 -9.46 -20.01
N LEU A 5 12.38 -10.61 -19.58
CA LEU A 5 11.94 -11.90 -20.11
C LEU A 5 10.51 -12.17 -19.64
N LYS A 6 9.55 -12.01 -20.57
CA LYS A 6 8.18 -12.49 -20.45
C LYS A 6 8.22 -14.02 -20.33
N CYS A 7 7.69 -14.55 -19.23
CA CYS A 7 7.26 -15.95 -19.16
C CYS A 7 5.73 -15.94 -19.20
N ASP A 8 5.16 -16.29 -20.34
CA ASP A 8 3.73 -16.55 -20.48
C ASP A 8 3.43 -17.93 -19.85
N ALA A 9 2.62 -17.95 -18.80
CA ALA A 9 2.35 -19.14 -17.98
C ALA A 9 1.07 -19.92 -18.38
N SER A 10 0.47 -19.64 -19.54
CA SER A 10 -0.73 -20.35 -20.00
C SER A 10 -0.48 -20.99 -21.36
N ASN A 11 -0.44 -22.33 -21.37
CA ASN A 11 -0.17 -23.25 -22.49
C ASN A 11 1.28 -23.72 -22.67
N SER A 12 1.90 -24.29 -21.63
CA SER A 12 2.98 -25.27 -21.88
C SER A 12 2.36 -26.61 -22.28
N GLU A 13 2.19 -26.80 -23.59
CA GLU A 13 2.21 -28.15 -24.14
C GLU A 13 3.49 -28.85 -23.67
N LYS A 14 3.33 -30.14 -23.37
CA LYS A 14 4.31 -31.06 -22.80
C LYS A 14 5.57 -31.17 -23.66
N HIS A 15 6.46 -30.17 -23.64
CA HIS A 15 7.87 -30.40 -23.89
C HIS A 15 8.43 -31.10 -22.66
N THR A 16 8.33 -32.43 -22.67
CA THR A 16 9.18 -33.30 -21.85
C THR A 16 10.60 -33.12 -22.36
N THR A 17 11.24 -32.01 -22.00
CA THR A 17 12.69 -31.97 -21.94
C THR A 17 13.06 -33.08 -20.97
N VAL A 18 13.59 -34.17 -21.52
CA VAL A 18 14.20 -35.25 -20.75
C VAL A 18 15.39 -34.61 -20.04
N ASN A 19 15.13 -34.02 -18.88
CA ASN A 19 16.13 -33.50 -17.98
C ASN A 19 16.89 -34.73 -17.47
N PHE A 20 18.00 -35.05 -18.14
CA PHE A 20 19.04 -35.89 -17.60
C PHE A 20 19.71 -35.15 -16.45
N THR A 21 19.00 -34.92 -15.35
CA THR A 21 19.60 -34.47 -14.09
C THR A 21 20.41 -35.63 -13.55
N LYS A 22 21.70 -35.65 -13.89
CA LYS A 22 22.68 -36.48 -13.19
C LYS A 22 22.61 -36.09 -11.72
N LYS A 23 21.95 -36.91 -10.90
CA LYS A 23 21.94 -36.75 -9.45
C LYS A 23 23.37 -36.74 -8.93
N PHE A 24 23.71 -35.75 -8.12
CA PHE A 24 25.02 -35.69 -7.49
C PHE A 24 25.19 -36.86 -6.50
N PRO A 25 26.40 -37.42 -6.36
CA PRO A 25 26.68 -38.39 -5.30
C PRO A 25 26.36 -37.79 -3.93
N GLU A 26 25.70 -38.55 -3.07
CA GLU A 26 25.32 -38.09 -1.72
C GLU A 26 26.54 -37.61 -0.90
N ALA A 27 27.67 -38.30 -1.04
CA ALA A 27 28.92 -37.91 -0.40
C ALA A 27 29.41 -36.50 -0.83
N PHE A 28 29.17 -36.12 -2.09
CA PHE A 28 29.48 -34.78 -2.58
C PHE A 28 28.54 -33.75 -1.96
N LEU A 29 27.23 -34.01 -1.97
CA LEU A 29 26.22 -33.13 -1.37
C LEU A 29 26.47 -32.93 0.13
N ASN A 30 26.85 -33.98 0.86
CA ASN A 30 27.17 -33.88 2.28
C ASN A 30 28.39 -32.97 2.54
N ARG A 31 29.46 -33.10 1.75
CA ARG A 31 30.64 -32.23 1.87
C ARG A 31 30.32 -30.78 1.50
N LEU A 32 29.61 -30.58 0.40
CA LEU A 32 29.18 -29.26 -0.04
C LEU A 32 28.27 -28.61 1.01
N GLY A 33 27.38 -29.39 1.61
CA GLY A 33 26.49 -28.94 2.68
C GLY A 33 27.23 -28.50 3.93
N GLN A 34 28.30 -29.21 4.33
CA GLN A 34 29.17 -28.75 5.42
C GLN A 34 29.87 -27.44 5.07
N MET A 35 30.36 -27.29 3.84
CA MET A 35 30.99 -26.04 3.38
C MET A 35 29.99 -24.88 3.43
N PHE A 36 28.79 -25.05 2.88
CA PHE A 36 27.73 -24.05 2.94
C PHE A 36 27.34 -23.71 4.37
N GLN A 37 27.20 -24.70 5.25
CA GLN A 37 26.89 -24.44 6.65
C GLN A 37 27.95 -23.56 7.32
N ILE A 38 29.23 -23.89 7.17
CA ILE A 38 30.33 -23.09 7.73
C ILE A 38 30.32 -21.66 7.15
N LEU A 39 30.12 -21.53 5.83
CA LEU A 39 30.04 -20.22 5.18
C LEU A 39 28.85 -19.41 5.71
N CYS A 40 27.68 -20.02 5.90
CA CYS A 40 26.51 -19.37 6.46
C CYS A 40 26.72 -18.94 7.92
N GLU A 41 27.31 -19.79 8.76
CA GLU A 41 27.67 -19.44 10.15
C GLU A 41 28.69 -18.30 10.21
N PHE A 42 29.59 -18.24 9.22
CA PHE A 42 30.56 -17.16 9.11
C PHE A 42 29.90 -15.84 8.70
N LEU A 43 29.01 -15.88 7.70
CA LEU A 43 28.20 -14.75 7.27
C LEU A 43 27.30 -14.23 8.42
N GLU A 44 26.76 -15.13 9.23
CA GLU A 44 25.96 -14.77 10.41
C GLU A 44 26.75 -13.85 11.36
N LYS A 45 28.00 -14.19 11.65
CA LYS A 45 28.89 -13.38 12.50
C LYS A 45 29.28 -12.04 11.87
N ILE A 46 29.33 -11.95 10.54
CA ILE A 46 29.56 -10.69 9.83
C ILE A 46 28.33 -9.78 9.93
N PHE A 47 27.14 -10.36 9.97
CA PHE A 47 25.89 -9.60 10.03
C PHE A 47 25.55 -9.15 11.44
N ASP A 48 26.22 -9.70 12.44
CA ASP A 48 26.06 -9.26 13.82
C ASP A 48 26.49 -7.80 13.99
N PHE A 49 25.79 -7.11 14.88
CA PHE A 49 26.17 -5.78 15.31
C PHE A 49 27.46 -5.83 16.14
N ASP A 50 27.62 -6.88 16.95
CA ASP A 50 28.80 -7.06 17.79
C ASP A 50 29.97 -7.64 16.98
N CYS A 51 30.90 -6.76 16.63
CA CYS A 51 32.11 -7.13 15.91
C CYS A 51 33.06 -8.02 16.75
N SER A 52 32.86 -8.12 18.07
CA SER A 52 33.64 -8.97 18.96
C SER A 52 33.50 -10.46 18.59
N LEU A 53 32.30 -10.90 18.21
CA LEU A 53 32.02 -12.30 17.88
C LEU A 53 32.85 -12.80 16.69
N LEU A 54 32.89 -12.00 15.62
CA LEU A 54 33.73 -12.32 14.46
C LEU A 54 35.23 -12.25 14.82
N ASN A 55 35.60 -11.28 15.66
CA ASN A 55 37.00 -11.12 16.09
C ASN A 55 37.50 -12.31 16.91
N GLU A 56 36.71 -12.78 17.87
CA GLU A 56 37.03 -13.96 18.68
C GLU A 56 37.09 -15.20 17.81
N HIS A 57 36.15 -15.37 16.88
CA HIS A 57 36.15 -16.52 15.99
C HIS A 57 37.36 -16.56 15.05
N ILE A 58 37.74 -15.42 14.46
CA ILE A 58 38.93 -15.33 13.60
C ILE A 58 40.20 -15.57 14.42
N LYS A 59 40.24 -15.06 15.66
CA LYS A 59 41.34 -15.31 16.59
C LYS A 59 41.47 -16.80 16.89
N GLU A 60 40.36 -17.46 17.23
CA GLU A 60 40.31 -18.90 17.50
C GLU A 60 40.76 -19.73 16.28
N ILE A 61 40.27 -19.41 15.08
CA ILE A 61 40.70 -20.07 13.83
C ILE A 61 42.20 -19.86 13.59
N SER A 62 42.69 -18.64 13.79
CA SER A 62 44.11 -18.30 13.59
C SER A 62 44.99 -19.05 14.58
N GLU A 63 44.60 -19.11 15.85
CA GLU A 63 45.31 -19.84 16.90
C GLU A 63 45.30 -21.35 16.63
N LYS A 64 44.16 -21.93 16.28
CA LYS A 64 44.06 -23.35 15.89
C LYS A 64 44.91 -23.66 14.66
N PHE A 65 44.89 -22.80 13.64
CA PHE A 65 45.71 -22.97 12.45
C PHE A 65 47.21 -22.90 12.78
N LEU A 66 47.62 -21.97 13.63
CA LEU A 66 48.99 -21.86 14.12
C LEU A 66 49.40 -23.06 14.98
N GLN A 67 48.50 -23.66 15.76
CA GLN A 67 48.78 -24.89 16.51
C GLN A 67 48.94 -26.10 15.58
N VAL A 68 48.00 -26.31 14.65
CA VAL A 68 47.99 -27.47 13.74
C VAL A 68 49.12 -27.40 12.71
N LYS A 69 49.34 -26.24 12.08
CA LYS A 69 50.44 -26.06 11.12
C LYS A 69 51.76 -25.72 11.78
N GLY A 70 51.78 -25.12 12.97
CA GLY A 70 53.01 -24.94 13.75
C GLY A 70 53.69 -26.27 14.05
N LEU A 71 52.91 -27.31 14.37
CA LEU A 71 53.41 -28.67 14.55
C LEU A 71 53.94 -29.30 13.25
N CYS A 72 53.33 -29.03 12.09
CA CYS A 72 53.81 -29.56 10.80
C CYS A 72 55.03 -28.79 10.24
N PHE A 73 55.09 -27.47 10.39
CA PHE A 73 56.18 -26.63 9.87
C PHE A 73 57.49 -26.79 10.65
N ILE A 74 57.44 -27.11 11.95
CA ILE A 74 58.64 -27.41 12.73
C ILE A 74 59.31 -28.72 12.26
N SER A 75 58.56 -29.63 11.64
CA SER A 75 59.07 -30.97 11.34
C SER A 75 59.77 -31.14 9.99
N LYS A 76 59.47 -30.31 8.96
CA LYS A 76 60.02 -30.50 7.61
C LYS A 76 60.04 -29.21 6.78
N THR A 77 61.08 -28.38 6.91
CA THR A 77 61.82 -27.72 5.80
C THR A 77 62.77 -26.61 6.29
N CYS A 78 64.05 -26.76 5.92
CA CYS A 78 65.15 -25.78 5.77
C CYS A 78 65.47 -24.79 6.92
N PRO A 79 66.72 -24.81 7.49
CA PRO A 79 67.13 -23.94 8.59
C PRO A 79 67.36 -22.46 8.26
N ASN A 80 67.24 -22.01 7.01
CA ASN A 80 67.61 -20.64 6.63
C ASN A 80 66.56 -20.05 5.70
N GLU A 81 65.63 -19.24 6.24
CA GLU A 81 64.94 -18.21 5.46
C GLU A 81 64.21 -17.23 6.41
N GLU A 82 64.32 -15.93 6.11
CA GLU A 82 63.78 -14.75 6.82
C GLU A 82 62.23 -14.69 6.94
N ILE A 83 61.56 -15.83 6.84
CA ILE A 83 60.11 -16.00 6.82
C ILE A 83 59.48 -15.70 8.20
N SER A 84 60.25 -15.74 9.30
CA SER A 84 59.71 -15.49 10.63
C SER A 84 59.30 -14.01 10.83
N PHE A 85 60.16 -13.06 10.50
CA PHE A 85 59.91 -11.62 10.72
C PHE A 85 58.76 -11.08 9.85
N SER A 86 58.66 -11.50 8.59
CA SER A 86 57.57 -11.07 7.70
C SER A 86 56.21 -11.56 8.20
N ARG A 87 56.12 -12.79 8.72
CA ARG A 87 54.89 -13.34 9.30
C ARG A 87 54.48 -12.64 10.59
N PHE A 88 55.42 -12.30 11.47
CA PHE A 88 55.12 -11.50 12.67
C PHE A 88 54.62 -10.10 12.32
N ALA A 89 55.23 -9.44 11.34
CA ALA A 89 54.80 -8.12 10.87
C ALA A 89 53.40 -8.16 10.21
N ILE A 90 53.12 -9.18 9.40
CA ILE A 90 51.79 -9.39 8.79
C ILE A 90 50.74 -9.64 9.87
N ASN A 91 51.05 -10.47 10.88
CA ASN A 91 50.14 -10.75 11.98
C ASN A 91 49.87 -9.50 12.83
N ALA A 92 50.91 -8.75 13.20
CA ALA A 92 50.78 -7.50 13.93
C ALA A 92 49.93 -6.48 13.14
N ASN A 93 50.13 -6.38 11.82
CA ASN A 93 49.34 -5.50 10.96
C ASN A 93 47.89 -5.94 10.82
N ALA A 94 47.58 -7.24 10.77
CA ALA A 94 46.20 -7.73 10.70
C ALA A 94 45.38 -7.37 11.95
N HIS A 95 46.05 -7.24 13.10
CA HIS A 95 45.45 -6.87 14.38
C HIS A 95 45.28 -5.36 14.59
N LYS A 96 45.83 -4.53 13.70
CA LYS A 96 45.60 -3.08 13.72
C LYS A 96 44.17 -2.74 13.31
N TYR A 97 43.79 -1.49 13.57
CA TYR A 97 42.45 -0.99 13.31
C TYR A 97 42.39 -0.19 12.00
N CYS A 98 41.18 -0.10 11.48
CA CYS A 98 40.80 0.73 10.35
C CYS A 98 39.46 1.40 10.66
N LEU A 99 39.27 2.59 10.12
CA LEU A 99 37.99 3.30 10.16
C LEU A 99 37.28 3.06 8.83
N VAL A 100 36.13 2.41 8.88
CA VAL A 100 35.33 2.05 7.70
C VAL A 100 34.07 2.90 7.66
N LEU A 101 33.76 3.42 6.47
CA LEU A 101 32.52 4.07 6.13
C LEU A 101 31.59 3.09 5.45
N LEU A 102 30.31 3.14 5.81
CA LEU A 102 29.28 2.31 5.24
C LEU A 102 28.20 3.18 4.61
N ASP A 103 27.95 2.98 3.33
CA ASP A 103 26.76 3.47 2.65
C ASP A 103 25.58 2.57 3.01
N LYS A 104 24.55 3.18 3.59
CA LYS A 104 23.28 2.53 3.89
C LYS A 104 22.20 2.82 2.85
N GLY A 105 22.54 3.53 1.78
CA GLY A 105 21.64 4.00 0.73
C GLY A 105 21.28 5.48 0.92
N LEU A 106 22.26 6.33 1.25
CA LEU A 106 22.02 7.76 1.44
C LEU A 106 22.03 8.49 0.09
N SER A 107 20.99 9.26 -0.21
CA SER A 107 20.77 9.95 -1.49
C SER A 107 21.74 11.10 -1.81
N ASP A 108 22.68 11.41 -0.91
CA ASP A 108 23.60 12.57 -0.99
C ASP A 108 25.08 12.14 -1.01
N ALA A 109 25.39 10.97 -1.57
CA ALA A 109 26.74 10.43 -1.65
C ALA A 109 27.76 11.41 -2.27
N GLU A 110 27.37 12.22 -3.26
CA GLU A 110 28.26 13.24 -3.85
C GLU A 110 28.62 14.36 -2.88
N LYS A 111 27.62 14.90 -2.16
CA LYS A 111 27.86 15.92 -1.12
C LYS A 111 28.73 15.37 0.00
N PHE A 112 28.54 14.10 0.33
CA PHE A 112 29.39 13.42 1.29
C PHE A 112 30.82 13.29 0.83
N VAL A 113 31.05 12.77 -0.37
CA VAL A 113 32.40 12.61 -0.94
C VAL A 113 33.16 13.93 -0.89
N SER A 114 32.53 15.04 -1.29
CA SER A 114 33.15 16.37 -1.24
C SER A 114 33.48 16.86 0.18
N SER A 115 32.62 16.55 1.16
CA SER A 115 32.84 16.89 2.57
C SER A 115 33.92 16.02 3.20
N PHE A 116 33.94 14.74 2.82
CA PHE A 116 34.88 13.73 3.27
C PHE A 116 36.31 14.04 2.80
N THR A 117 36.49 14.33 1.51
CA THR A 117 37.81 14.74 0.97
C THR A 117 38.36 15.96 1.69
N THR A 118 37.48 16.92 2.03
CA THR A 118 37.86 18.13 2.77
C THR A 118 38.23 17.84 4.22
N ALA A 119 37.54 16.91 4.90
CA ALA A 119 37.74 16.64 6.33
C ALA A 119 39.05 15.90 6.64
N ILE A 120 39.51 15.02 5.75
CA ILE A 120 40.64 14.12 6.02
C ILE A 120 41.93 14.54 5.32
N ASP A 121 41.89 15.62 4.53
CA ASP A 121 43.07 16.17 3.85
C ASP A 121 43.72 15.11 2.94
N ILE A 122 42.87 14.29 2.28
CA ILE A 122 43.33 13.19 1.42
C ILE A 122 43.53 13.74 0.00
N ASP A 123 44.70 13.46 -0.54
CA ASP A 123 45.17 13.90 -1.85
C ASP A 123 44.27 13.40 -3.01
N ALA A 124 44.43 13.99 -4.20
CA ALA A 124 43.60 13.76 -5.39
C ALA A 124 43.53 12.28 -5.90
N GLY A 125 44.32 11.36 -5.34
CA GLY A 125 44.22 9.90 -5.57
C GLY A 125 42.94 9.23 -5.03
N CYS A 126 42.01 10.00 -4.45
CA CYS A 126 40.75 9.51 -3.85
C CYS A 126 39.70 8.97 -4.82
N ALA A 127 39.88 9.08 -6.14
CA ALA A 127 38.87 8.60 -7.09
C ALA A 127 38.53 7.11 -6.90
N GLU A 128 39.51 6.29 -6.54
CA GLU A 128 39.31 4.86 -6.26
C GLU A 128 38.47 4.62 -4.99
N ALA A 129 38.71 5.37 -3.91
CA ALA A 129 37.95 5.22 -2.67
C ALA A 129 36.48 5.64 -2.82
N VAL A 130 36.24 6.64 -3.67
CA VAL A 130 34.91 7.11 -4.04
C VAL A 130 34.20 6.07 -4.92
N ASN A 131 34.89 5.54 -5.94
CA ASN A 131 34.35 4.47 -6.77
C ASN A 131 34.04 3.22 -5.94
N GLU A 132 34.94 2.82 -5.04
CA GLU A 132 34.72 1.68 -4.13
C GLU A 132 33.51 1.92 -3.24
N PHE A 133 33.30 3.15 -2.74
CA PHE A 133 32.11 3.49 -1.96
C PHE A 133 30.82 3.34 -2.76
N TYR A 134 30.80 3.80 -4.03
CA TYR A 134 29.64 3.66 -4.90
C TYR A 134 29.36 2.22 -5.34
N GLU A 135 30.40 1.46 -5.66
CA GLU A 135 30.27 0.08 -6.16
C GLU A 135 29.95 -0.90 -5.02
N SER A 136 30.72 -0.82 -3.94
CA SER A 136 30.64 -1.80 -2.85
C SER A 136 29.73 -1.35 -1.71
N GLY A 137 29.40 -0.06 -1.61
CA GLY A 137 28.69 0.50 -0.46
C GLY A 137 29.58 0.69 0.77
N MET A 138 30.89 0.55 0.66
CA MET A 138 31.83 0.78 1.76
C MET A 138 33.15 1.34 1.27
N THR A 139 33.84 2.09 2.12
CA THR A 139 35.22 2.52 1.88
C THR A 139 35.97 2.66 3.20
N PHE A 140 37.29 2.66 3.20
CA PHE A 140 38.08 2.82 4.43
C PHE A 140 38.83 4.15 4.43
N VAL A 141 38.79 4.82 5.57
CA VAL A 141 39.31 6.18 5.76
C VAL A 141 40.73 6.18 6.33
N ARG A 142 40.97 5.24 7.23
CA ARG A 142 42.25 5.02 7.91
C ARG A 142 42.52 3.55 7.90
N TYR A 143 43.77 3.18 7.62
CA TYR A 143 44.20 1.80 7.50
C TYR A 143 45.50 1.61 8.29
N ARG A 144 45.57 0.52 9.06
CA ARG A 144 46.73 0.13 9.89
C ARG A 144 47.07 1.16 10.97
N CYS A 145 46.04 1.68 11.65
CA CYS A 145 46.16 2.64 12.73
C CYS A 145 45.81 2.03 14.09
N ASP A 146 46.16 2.74 15.16
CA ASP A 146 45.66 2.44 16.50
C ASP A 146 44.20 2.86 16.65
N VAL A 147 43.47 2.24 17.59
CA VAL A 147 42.05 2.52 17.83
C VAL A 147 41.81 4.01 18.12
N ASP A 148 42.68 4.63 18.91
CA ASP A 148 42.58 6.06 19.27
C ASP A 148 42.71 6.98 18.06
N GLN A 149 43.55 6.61 17.08
CA GLN A 149 43.69 7.37 15.85
C GLN A 149 42.44 7.25 14.97
N CYS A 150 41.83 6.06 14.93
CA CYS A 150 40.59 5.83 14.20
C CYS A 150 39.43 6.62 14.82
N GLU A 151 39.31 6.62 16.15
CA GLU A 151 38.28 7.40 16.85
C GLU A 151 38.49 8.92 16.71
N LYS A 152 39.75 9.40 16.76
CA LYS A 152 40.05 10.81 16.45
C LYS A 152 39.64 11.19 15.03
N ALA A 153 39.92 10.34 14.04
CA ALA A 153 39.52 10.58 12.66
C ALA A 153 37.99 10.57 12.51
N LYS A 154 37.30 9.62 13.12
CA LYS A 154 35.83 9.55 13.14
C LYS A 154 35.21 10.82 13.71
N ASN A 155 35.68 11.27 14.88
CA ASN A 155 35.19 12.51 15.51
C ASN A 155 35.41 13.73 14.61
N LYS A 156 36.54 13.81 13.91
CA LYS A 156 36.81 14.89 12.94
C LYS A 156 35.79 14.87 11.80
N ILE A 157 35.53 13.71 11.19
CA ILE A 157 34.59 13.58 10.08
C ILE A 157 33.16 13.86 10.53
N GLU A 158 32.74 13.34 11.68
CA GLU A 158 31.41 13.63 12.23
C GLU A 158 31.21 15.14 12.47
N THR A 159 32.23 15.82 12.99
CA THR A 159 32.18 17.28 13.22
C THR A 159 32.08 18.04 11.90
N SER A 160 32.89 17.67 10.90
CA SER A 160 32.83 18.25 9.55
C SER A 160 31.51 17.94 8.83
N TRP A 161 30.90 16.78 9.07
CA TRP A 161 29.63 16.45 8.44
C TRP A 161 28.47 17.25 9.01
N ARG A 162 28.44 17.44 10.34
CA ARG A 162 27.39 18.23 11.01
C ARG A 162 27.33 19.69 10.54
N SER A 163 28.41 20.23 9.99
CA SER A 163 28.38 21.57 9.38
C SER A 163 27.78 21.59 7.97
N VAL A 164 27.74 20.44 7.27
CA VAL A 164 27.23 20.31 5.90
C VAL A 164 25.79 19.80 5.86
N SER A 165 25.43 18.86 6.73
CA SER A 165 24.07 18.30 6.82
C SER A 165 23.60 18.24 8.27
N LYS A 166 22.41 18.78 8.53
CA LYS A 166 21.79 18.77 9.87
C LYS A 166 21.10 17.44 10.19
N ASP A 167 20.70 16.67 9.17
CA ASP A 167 19.71 15.60 9.36
C ASP A 167 20.19 14.20 8.98
N THR A 168 21.34 14.06 8.33
CA THR A 168 21.86 12.74 7.91
C THR A 168 22.99 12.27 8.81
N LYS A 169 22.88 11.04 9.32
CA LYS A 169 23.95 10.37 10.07
C LYS A 169 24.65 9.39 9.16
N PHE A 170 25.97 9.48 9.10
CA PHE A 170 26.80 8.44 8.50
C PHE A 170 27.09 7.32 9.50
N PHE A 171 27.35 6.15 8.93
CA PHE A 171 27.68 4.97 9.71
C PHE A 171 29.16 4.67 9.53
N TYR A 172 29.88 4.80 10.65
CA TYR A 172 31.29 4.51 10.76
C TYR A 172 31.46 3.26 11.62
N ARG A 173 32.44 2.42 11.30
CA ARG A 173 32.89 1.35 12.20
C ARG A 173 34.40 1.39 12.33
N VAL A 174 34.89 1.28 13.56
CA VAL A 174 36.31 1.02 13.83
C VAL A 174 36.48 -0.49 13.94
N LEU A 175 37.14 -1.08 12.95
CA LEU A 175 37.24 -2.53 12.79
C LEU A 175 38.71 -2.94 12.70
N LYS A 176 39.01 -4.19 13.07
CA LYS A 176 40.34 -4.74 12.80
C LYS A 176 40.50 -5.05 11.31
N ILE A 177 41.72 -5.03 10.81
CA ILE A 177 41.98 -5.20 9.38
C ILE A 177 41.53 -6.55 8.85
N TYR A 178 41.70 -7.62 9.62
CA TYR A 178 41.19 -8.92 9.20
C TYR A 178 39.66 -8.94 9.07
N HIS A 179 38.94 -8.13 9.86
CA HIS A 179 37.48 -8.02 9.77
C HIS A 179 37.11 -7.34 8.45
N LEU A 180 37.80 -6.26 8.08
CA LEU A 180 37.63 -5.60 6.78
C LEU A 180 37.92 -6.56 5.62
N TYR A 181 38.98 -7.37 5.72
CA TYR A 181 39.31 -8.39 4.71
C TYR A 181 38.15 -9.38 4.53
N VAL A 182 37.58 -9.85 5.62
CA VAL A 182 36.42 -10.74 5.61
C VAL A 182 35.19 -10.06 5.01
N MET A 183 34.89 -8.81 5.38
CA MET A 183 33.82 -8.04 4.76
C MET A 183 34.00 -7.93 3.25
N LYS A 184 35.23 -7.68 2.75
CA LYS A 184 35.54 -7.60 1.32
C LYS A 184 35.37 -8.93 0.59
N ILE A 185 35.67 -10.05 1.25
CA ILE A 185 35.53 -11.40 0.65
C ILE A 185 34.09 -11.90 0.69
N SER A 186 33.28 -11.43 1.63
CA SER A 186 31.92 -11.94 1.83
C SER A 186 31.05 -11.88 0.57
N PRO A 187 31.01 -10.77 -0.20
CA PRO A 187 30.28 -10.73 -1.48
C PRO A 187 30.73 -11.80 -2.47
N ILE A 188 32.04 -12.06 -2.59
CA ILE A 188 32.60 -13.08 -3.49
C ILE A 188 32.15 -14.48 -3.07
N LEU A 189 32.17 -14.78 -1.76
CA LEU A 189 31.68 -16.06 -1.24
C LEU A 189 30.18 -16.23 -1.47
N ILE A 190 29.41 -15.16 -1.29
CA ILE A 190 27.97 -15.15 -1.53
C ILE A 190 27.66 -15.36 -3.01
N GLU A 191 28.40 -14.71 -3.91
CA GLU A 191 28.29 -14.90 -5.36
C GLU A 191 28.64 -16.33 -5.76
N PHE A 192 29.71 -16.89 -5.20
CA PHE A 192 30.07 -18.30 -5.40
C PHE A 192 28.94 -19.26 -4.99
N ILE A 193 28.34 -19.07 -3.81
CA ILE A 193 27.16 -19.84 -3.38
C ILE A 193 26.01 -19.65 -4.39
N GLY A 194 25.79 -18.40 -4.79
CA GLY A 194 24.82 -17.97 -5.80
C GLY A 194 24.91 -18.78 -7.08
N GLU A 195 26.10 -18.78 -7.67
CA GLU A 195 26.36 -19.40 -8.96
C GLU A 195 26.12 -20.92 -8.93
N PHE A 196 26.58 -21.60 -7.88
CA PHE A 196 26.39 -23.05 -7.72
C PHE A 196 24.92 -23.43 -7.54
N CYS A 197 24.20 -22.71 -6.68
CA CYS A 197 22.81 -23.04 -6.36
C CYS A 197 21.82 -22.57 -7.44
N SER A 198 22.21 -21.63 -8.31
CA SER A 198 21.37 -21.19 -9.43
C SER A 198 21.22 -22.24 -10.53
N LYS A 199 22.20 -23.13 -10.67
CA LYS A 199 22.30 -24.10 -11.77
C LYS A 199 21.64 -25.45 -11.48
N ASP A 200 21.42 -25.79 -10.21
CA ASP A 200 20.94 -27.12 -9.80
C ASP A 200 19.94 -27.07 -8.64
N THR A 201 18.86 -27.84 -8.75
CA THR A 201 17.77 -27.85 -7.78
C THR A 201 18.12 -28.55 -6.46
N ASP A 202 18.91 -29.65 -6.50
CA ASP A 202 19.28 -30.41 -5.32
C ASP A 202 20.24 -29.60 -4.44
N ILE A 203 21.19 -28.88 -5.07
CA ILE A 203 22.12 -27.98 -4.39
C ILE A 203 21.37 -26.79 -3.77
N ARG A 204 20.40 -26.22 -4.50
CA ARG A 204 19.55 -25.14 -3.98
C ARG A 204 18.74 -25.57 -2.77
N ASP A 205 18.13 -26.74 -2.82
CA ASP A 205 17.34 -27.27 -1.71
C ASP A 205 18.21 -27.60 -0.49
N LEU A 206 19.45 -28.08 -0.73
CA LEU A 206 20.45 -28.27 0.31
C LEU A 206 20.81 -26.94 1.00
N LEU A 207 21.09 -25.87 0.23
CA LEU A 207 21.38 -24.54 0.77
C LEU A 207 20.19 -24.01 1.58
N LEU A 208 18.98 -24.09 1.04
CA LEU A 208 17.77 -23.67 1.75
C LEU A 208 17.60 -24.46 3.05
N ASN A 209 17.79 -25.78 3.05
CA ASN A 209 17.69 -26.56 4.28
C ASN A 209 18.71 -26.12 5.34
N ILE A 210 19.93 -25.76 4.94
CA ILE A 210 20.96 -25.23 5.84
C ILE A 210 20.53 -23.88 6.39
N ILE A 211 20.21 -22.93 5.51
CA ILE A 211 19.89 -21.56 5.89
C ILE A 211 18.64 -21.49 6.77
N LEU A 212 17.62 -22.28 6.46
CA LEU A 212 16.33 -22.23 7.14
C LEU A 212 16.28 -23.04 8.43
N LYS A 213 17.07 -24.12 8.56
CA LYS A 213 16.96 -25.04 9.71
C LYS A 213 18.23 -25.18 10.54
N LYS A 214 19.41 -24.95 9.97
CA LYS A 214 20.70 -25.22 10.64
C LYS A 214 21.43 -23.97 11.10
N THR A 215 21.07 -22.80 10.58
CA THR A 215 21.75 -21.52 10.88
C THR A 215 20.75 -20.44 11.26
N ALA A 216 21.18 -19.39 11.96
CA ALA A 216 20.35 -18.21 12.23
C ALA A 216 20.57 -17.08 11.19
N LEU A 217 21.32 -17.35 10.12
CA LEU A 217 21.71 -16.39 9.09
C LEU A 217 20.58 -15.45 8.64
N VAL A 218 19.42 -16.00 8.26
CA VAL A 218 18.29 -15.18 7.76
C VAL A 218 17.68 -14.35 8.87
N HIS A 219 17.59 -14.89 10.08
CA HIS A 219 17.10 -14.16 11.24
C HIS A 219 18.04 -12.99 11.55
N VAL A 220 19.33 -13.26 11.74
CA VAL A 220 20.35 -12.22 12.00
C VAL A 220 20.35 -11.16 10.89
N PHE A 221 20.31 -11.58 9.62
CA PHE A 221 20.20 -10.65 8.49
C PHE A 221 18.97 -9.76 8.59
N ALA A 222 17.78 -10.34 8.83
CA ALA A 222 16.53 -9.58 8.85
C ALA A 222 16.49 -8.50 9.94
N PHE A 223 17.05 -8.78 11.11
CA PHE A 223 17.07 -7.83 12.23
C PHE A 223 18.21 -6.81 12.13
N ASN A 224 19.35 -7.22 11.56
CA ASN A 224 20.52 -6.35 11.42
C ASN A 224 20.62 -5.68 10.05
N GLU A 225 19.63 -5.86 9.16
CA GLU A 225 19.65 -5.35 7.79
C GLU A 225 19.99 -3.85 7.73
N HIS A 226 19.37 -3.08 8.63
CA HIS A 226 19.59 -1.64 8.76
C HIS A 226 21.00 -1.24 9.19
N ASN A 227 21.85 -2.21 9.57
CA ASN A 227 23.25 -2.02 9.94
C ASN A 227 24.24 -2.52 8.89
N LEU A 228 23.75 -3.14 7.81
CA LEU A 228 24.55 -3.66 6.71
C LEU A 228 24.69 -2.61 5.60
N TRP A 229 25.80 -2.69 4.89
CA TRP A 229 26.09 -1.82 3.76
C TRP A 229 25.43 -2.34 2.48
N ILE A 230 25.17 -1.43 1.53
CA ILE A 230 24.32 -1.71 0.37
C ILE A 230 24.82 -2.85 -0.53
N GLY A 231 26.15 -2.97 -0.75
CA GLY A 231 26.71 -4.04 -1.58
C GLY A 231 26.49 -5.44 -1.00
N LEU A 232 26.67 -5.61 0.31
CA LEU A 232 26.41 -6.89 0.97
C LEU A 232 24.92 -7.24 0.99
N LYS A 233 24.08 -6.24 1.32
CA LYS A 233 22.62 -6.33 1.25
C LYS A 233 22.16 -6.88 -0.12
N ASN A 234 22.64 -6.27 -1.20
CA ASN A 234 22.32 -6.67 -2.58
C ASN A 234 22.85 -8.06 -2.92
N SER A 235 24.07 -8.40 -2.48
CA SER A 235 24.68 -9.72 -2.73
C SER A 235 23.87 -10.84 -2.09
N ILE A 236 23.49 -10.69 -0.81
CA ILE A 236 22.68 -11.67 -0.09
C ILE A 236 21.31 -11.82 -0.74
N MET A 237 20.67 -10.69 -1.09
CA MET A 237 19.36 -10.72 -1.73
C MET A 237 19.41 -11.47 -3.06
N SER A 238 20.34 -11.11 -3.95
CA SER A 238 20.45 -11.65 -5.30
C SER A 238 20.84 -13.13 -5.31
N ASN A 239 21.82 -13.52 -4.48
CA ASN A 239 22.47 -14.83 -4.58
C ASN A 239 22.03 -15.84 -3.52
N ILE A 240 21.43 -15.42 -2.41
CA ILE A 240 21.02 -16.34 -1.34
C ILE A 240 19.50 -16.30 -1.16
N LEU A 241 18.94 -15.13 -0.81
CA LEU A 241 17.54 -15.04 -0.42
C LEU A 241 16.59 -15.21 -1.61
N ASN A 242 16.92 -14.66 -2.78
CA ASN A 242 16.08 -14.80 -3.98
C ASN A 242 15.85 -16.27 -4.37
N MET A 243 16.74 -17.20 -4.01
CA MET A 243 16.54 -18.63 -4.26
C MET A 243 15.31 -19.20 -3.57
N ALA A 244 14.99 -18.69 -2.37
CA ALA A 244 13.83 -19.13 -1.62
C ALA A 244 12.51 -18.75 -2.31
N LYS A 245 12.50 -17.78 -3.23
CA LYS A 245 11.31 -17.44 -4.03
C LYS A 245 10.90 -18.57 -4.97
N TYR A 246 11.85 -19.41 -5.37
CA TYR A 246 11.66 -20.53 -6.30
C TYR A 246 11.38 -21.87 -5.60
N SER A 247 11.31 -21.89 -4.27
CA SER A 247 11.04 -23.10 -3.48
C SER A 247 9.86 -22.89 -2.54
N ASP A 248 8.91 -23.82 -2.50
CA ASP A 248 7.75 -23.74 -1.60
C ASP A 248 8.14 -23.66 -0.12
N ILE A 249 9.15 -24.44 0.27
CA ILE A 249 9.68 -24.44 1.64
C ILE A 249 10.29 -23.08 1.96
N GLY A 250 11.08 -22.54 1.02
CA GLY A 250 11.67 -21.21 1.14
C GLY A 250 10.60 -20.14 1.32
N ARG A 251 9.63 -20.08 0.42
CA ARG A 251 8.54 -19.09 0.49
C ARG A 251 7.78 -19.16 1.82
N LYS A 252 7.37 -20.36 2.25
CA LYS A 252 6.65 -20.56 3.52
C LYS A 252 7.50 -20.17 4.72
N PHE A 253 8.80 -20.45 4.70
CA PHE A 253 9.70 -20.00 5.77
C PHE A 253 9.76 -18.48 5.88
N PHE A 254 9.96 -17.75 4.77
CA PHE A 254 10.01 -16.29 4.81
C PHE A 254 8.67 -15.68 5.23
N ALA A 255 7.55 -16.27 4.80
CA ALA A 255 6.24 -15.92 5.29
C ALA A 255 6.11 -16.11 6.82
N ALA A 256 6.60 -17.23 7.36
CA ALA A 256 6.58 -17.51 8.79
C ALA A 256 7.48 -16.55 9.60
N LEU A 257 8.68 -16.27 9.09
CA LEU A 257 9.62 -15.30 9.67
C LEU A 257 8.98 -13.91 9.73
N PHE A 258 8.35 -13.48 8.62
CA PHE A 258 7.66 -12.21 8.55
C PHE A 258 6.48 -12.14 9.52
N LEU A 259 5.65 -13.17 9.57
CA LEU A 259 4.50 -13.25 10.48
C LEU A 259 4.88 -13.17 11.96
N THR A 260 6.01 -13.77 12.33
CA THR A 260 6.51 -13.77 13.70
C THR A 260 7.08 -12.41 14.09
N ASN A 261 7.66 -11.70 13.12
CA ASN A 261 8.48 -10.52 13.38
C ASN A 261 7.95 -9.23 12.74
N ILE A 262 6.67 -9.20 12.35
CA ILE A 262 6.09 -8.10 11.55
C ILE A 262 6.33 -6.73 12.19
N ARG A 263 6.18 -6.58 13.51
CA ARG A 263 6.40 -5.29 14.18
C ARG A 263 7.87 -4.89 14.14
N SER A 264 8.76 -5.80 14.54
CA SER A 264 10.20 -5.56 14.62
C SER A 264 10.83 -5.25 13.26
N LEU A 265 10.33 -5.86 12.18
CA LEU A 265 10.79 -5.57 10.82
C LEU A 265 10.41 -4.15 10.34
N HIS A 266 9.32 -3.57 10.86
CA HIS A 266 8.89 -2.23 10.49
C HIS A 266 9.39 -1.14 11.45
N THR A 267 9.85 -1.48 12.67
CA THR A 267 10.38 -0.51 13.65
C THR A 267 11.53 0.37 13.09
N PRO A 268 12.52 -0.17 12.34
CA PRO A 268 13.57 0.67 11.74
C PRO A 268 13.06 1.66 10.69
N CYS A 269 11.92 1.38 10.05
CA CYS A 269 11.31 2.31 9.09
C CYS A 269 10.68 3.52 9.80
N ILE A 270 10.13 3.33 11.01
CA ILE A 270 9.53 4.42 11.80
C ILE A 270 10.61 5.43 12.26
N SER A 271 11.79 4.92 12.63
CA SER A 271 12.89 5.79 13.11
C SER A 271 13.53 6.65 12.01
N GLY A 272 13.11 6.50 10.74
CA GLY A 272 13.63 7.29 9.62
C GLY A 272 15.00 6.88 9.12
N ASN A 273 15.53 5.75 9.62
CA ASN A 273 16.86 5.28 9.25
C ASN A 273 16.87 4.52 7.90
N MET A 274 15.71 4.21 7.32
CA MET A 274 15.55 3.21 6.24
C MET A 274 14.40 3.54 5.29
N GLU A 275 14.33 4.73 4.71
CA GLU A 275 13.19 5.11 3.85
C GLU A 275 13.05 4.22 2.58
N GLU A 276 14.12 3.56 2.10
CA GLU A 276 14.10 2.88 0.79
C GLU A 276 14.57 1.40 0.73
N SER A 277 15.13 0.77 1.77
CA SER A 277 15.83 -0.52 1.58
C SER A 277 15.62 -1.59 2.66
N CYS A 278 14.37 -1.97 2.97
CA CYS A 278 14.15 -3.26 3.62
C CYS A 278 13.92 -4.36 2.57
N ILE A 279 14.99 -5.11 2.30
CA ILE A 279 15.08 -6.26 1.40
C ILE A 279 14.12 -7.34 1.82
N ILE A 280 13.97 -7.60 3.12
CA ILE A 280 13.02 -8.61 3.60
C ILE A 280 11.60 -8.24 3.17
N LEU A 281 11.16 -6.99 3.35
CA LEU A 281 9.82 -6.56 2.91
C LEU A 281 9.66 -6.65 1.38
N THR A 282 10.72 -6.36 0.62
CA THR A 282 10.74 -6.53 -0.84
C THR A 282 10.61 -8.00 -1.24
N MET A 283 11.27 -8.89 -0.50
CA MET A 283 11.17 -10.33 -0.68
C MET A 283 9.78 -10.85 -0.35
N ILE A 284 9.18 -10.39 0.75
CA ILE A 284 7.81 -10.72 1.14
C ILE A 284 6.83 -10.31 0.03
N SER A 285 6.96 -9.09 -0.49
CA SER A 285 6.15 -8.61 -1.62
C SER A 285 6.24 -9.54 -2.84
N ALA A 286 7.43 -10.07 -3.13
CA ALA A 286 7.64 -10.97 -4.25
C ALA A 286 7.06 -12.38 -4.03
N ILE A 287 7.13 -12.94 -2.81
CA ILE A 287 6.60 -14.29 -2.54
C ILE A 287 5.09 -14.32 -2.33
N ILE A 288 4.50 -13.19 -1.92
CA ILE A 288 3.05 -13.06 -1.71
C ILE A 288 2.26 -13.22 -3.01
N THR A 289 2.91 -13.22 -4.17
CA THR A 289 2.28 -13.56 -5.46
C THR A 289 1.87 -15.02 -5.59
N ASN A 290 2.38 -15.92 -4.73
CA ASN A 290 2.07 -17.33 -4.80
C ASN A 290 0.82 -17.71 -3.97
N PRO A 291 -0.22 -18.32 -4.57
CA PRO A 291 -1.45 -18.69 -3.87
C PRO A 291 -1.24 -19.57 -2.63
N SER A 292 -0.29 -20.52 -2.63
CA SER A 292 -0.03 -21.39 -1.47
C SER A 292 0.57 -20.64 -0.28
N VAL A 293 1.33 -19.57 -0.55
CA VAL A 293 1.91 -18.69 0.47
C VAL A 293 0.82 -17.82 1.07
N VAL A 294 -0.08 -17.29 0.23
CA VAL A 294 -1.23 -16.51 0.71
C VAL A 294 -2.12 -17.35 1.59
N VAL A 295 -2.45 -18.59 1.21
CA VAL A 295 -3.21 -19.50 2.08
C VAL A 295 -2.52 -19.71 3.42
N PHE A 296 -1.20 -19.99 3.41
CA PHE A 296 -0.43 -20.11 4.63
C PHE A 296 -0.47 -18.84 5.49
N LEU A 297 -0.31 -17.66 4.89
CA LEU A 297 -0.34 -16.38 5.59
C LEU A 297 -1.73 -16.10 6.21
N MET A 298 -2.81 -16.39 5.48
CA MET A 298 -4.19 -16.23 5.93
C MET A 298 -4.52 -17.16 7.09
N GLU A 299 -4.09 -18.42 7.02
CA GLU A 299 -4.25 -19.40 8.11
C GLU A 299 -3.51 -19.00 9.40
N ASN A 300 -2.53 -18.10 9.29
CA ASN A 300 -1.68 -17.62 10.38
C ASN A 300 -1.92 -16.13 10.71
N ASP A 301 -3.14 -15.64 10.49
CA ASP A 301 -3.63 -14.31 10.90
C ASP A 301 -2.87 -13.11 10.32
N ILE A 302 -2.32 -13.21 9.09
CA ILE A 302 -1.55 -12.09 8.53
C ILE A 302 -2.36 -10.80 8.49
N VAL A 303 -3.63 -10.90 8.11
CA VAL A 303 -4.50 -9.74 7.92
C VAL A 303 -4.76 -9.04 9.25
N CYS A 304 -5.13 -9.78 10.29
CA CYS A 304 -5.30 -9.22 11.63
C CYS A 304 -4.02 -8.53 12.11
N LYS A 305 -2.86 -9.18 11.97
CA LYS A 305 -1.57 -8.60 12.38
C LYS A 305 -1.22 -7.32 11.62
N MET A 306 -1.52 -7.26 10.33
CA MET A 306 -1.30 -6.07 9.50
C MET A 306 -2.27 -4.94 9.86
N ILE A 307 -3.56 -5.26 10.07
CA ILE A 307 -4.57 -4.30 10.51
C ILE A 307 -4.21 -3.73 11.88
N ASP A 308 -3.80 -4.57 12.83
CA ASP A 308 -3.34 -4.14 14.16
C ASP A 308 -2.14 -3.20 14.05
N LEU A 309 -1.19 -3.52 13.16
CA LEU A 309 -0.02 -2.68 12.92
C LEU A 309 -0.41 -1.33 12.30
N ILE A 310 -1.27 -1.31 11.27
CA ILE A 310 -1.79 -0.07 10.67
C ILE A 310 -2.52 0.75 11.74
N THR A 311 -3.38 0.12 12.54
CA THR A 311 -4.12 0.78 13.62
C THR A 311 -3.17 1.40 14.64
N HIS A 312 -2.13 0.67 15.05
CA HIS A 312 -1.13 1.17 15.98
C HIS A 312 -0.36 2.36 15.40
N LEU A 313 0.06 2.27 14.13
CA LEU A 313 0.72 3.37 13.43
C LEU A 313 -0.16 4.61 13.36
N LEU A 314 -1.43 4.47 12.97
CA LEU A 314 -2.35 5.60 12.86
C LEU A 314 -2.66 6.21 14.23
N LYS A 315 -2.78 5.40 15.29
CA LYS A 315 -2.89 5.90 16.68
C LYS A 315 -1.63 6.64 17.14
N SER A 316 -0.44 6.22 16.70
CA SER A 316 0.84 6.86 17.06
C SER A 316 1.02 8.26 16.48
N ILE A 317 0.24 8.63 15.47
CA ILE A 317 0.25 9.98 14.89
C ILE A 317 -0.25 11.03 15.91
N ASN A 318 -0.76 10.63 17.08
CA ASN A 318 -1.24 11.51 18.16
C ASN A 318 -2.06 12.66 17.58
N MET A 319 -3.11 12.32 16.83
CA MET A 319 -4.11 13.29 16.38
C MET A 319 -4.83 13.81 17.63
N LYS A 320 -4.29 14.85 18.26
CA LYS A 320 -4.99 15.58 19.31
C LYS A 320 -5.95 16.53 18.63
N ILE A 321 -7.21 16.38 18.99
CA ILE A 321 -8.22 17.42 18.79
C ILE A 321 -8.22 18.17 20.10
N ASP A 322 -7.37 19.19 20.21
CA ASP A 322 -7.54 20.18 21.27
C ASP A 322 -8.75 21.05 20.89
N ASP A 323 -9.46 21.61 21.88
CA ASP A 323 -10.82 22.17 21.78
C ASP A 323 -11.10 23.13 20.58
N GLU A 324 -10.08 23.64 19.89
CA GLU A 324 -10.21 24.47 18.67
C GLU A 324 -9.15 24.24 17.57
N THR A 325 -8.18 23.32 17.73
CA THR A 325 -7.09 23.10 16.73
C THR A 325 -6.75 21.61 16.49
N PHE A 326 -6.82 21.19 15.21
CA PHE A 326 -6.40 19.89 14.69
C PHE A 326 -5.02 20.15 14.12
N SER A 327 -4.02 19.75 14.88
CA SER A 327 -2.65 19.78 14.42
C SER A 327 -2.03 18.42 14.66
N PHE A 328 -1.15 18.03 13.77
CA PHE A 328 -0.26 16.92 14.09
C PHE A 328 0.77 17.43 15.10
N ASP A 329 0.73 16.91 16.33
CA ASP A 329 1.57 17.31 17.48
C ASP A 329 3.07 16.90 17.30
N THR A 330 3.51 16.60 16.09
CA THR A 330 4.81 16.00 15.81
C THR A 330 5.53 16.70 14.66
N ASN A 331 6.87 16.69 14.68
CA ASN A 331 7.68 17.17 13.56
C ASN A 331 7.16 16.55 12.25
N ASP A 332 6.95 17.39 11.23
CA ASP A 332 6.32 17.03 9.94
C ASP A 332 6.85 15.70 9.36
N ASP A 333 8.15 15.44 9.51
CA ASP A 333 8.82 14.25 8.98
C ASP A 333 8.37 12.94 9.63
N SER A 334 8.07 12.96 10.94
CA SER A 334 7.65 11.74 11.65
C SER A 334 6.26 11.29 11.21
N VAL A 335 5.31 12.21 11.02
CA VAL A 335 3.98 11.90 10.45
C VAL A 335 4.14 11.35 9.05
N ASN A 336 4.92 12.01 8.20
CA ASN A 336 5.14 11.58 6.82
C ASN A 336 5.70 10.15 6.75
N ARG A 337 6.63 9.81 7.65
CA ARG A 337 7.17 8.45 7.78
C ARG A 337 6.12 7.44 8.20
N VAL A 338 5.31 7.76 9.21
CA VAL A 338 4.24 6.87 9.67
C VAL A 338 3.18 6.66 8.59
N VAL A 339 2.77 7.71 7.88
CA VAL A 339 1.82 7.63 6.75
C VAL A 339 2.41 6.81 5.59
N SER A 340 3.67 7.07 5.23
CA SER A 340 4.38 6.29 4.20
C SER A 340 4.48 4.81 4.58
N LEU A 341 4.75 4.51 5.84
CA LEU A 341 4.82 3.14 6.35
C LEU A 341 3.45 2.46 6.33
N ALA A 342 2.40 3.14 6.80
CA ALA A 342 1.03 2.65 6.73
C ALA A 342 0.61 2.38 5.28
N SER A 343 1.03 3.23 4.34
CA SER A 343 0.82 3.01 2.89
C SER A 343 1.52 1.75 2.40
N LYS A 344 2.80 1.54 2.75
CA LYS A 344 3.56 0.35 2.36
C LYS A 344 2.92 -0.93 2.90
N ILE A 345 2.50 -0.94 4.16
CA ILE A 345 1.81 -2.09 4.78
C ILE A 345 0.45 -2.32 4.11
N SER A 346 -0.31 -1.27 3.83
CA SER A 346 -1.61 -1.36 3.14
C SER A 346 -1.45 -1.94 1.73
N LYS A 347 -0.41 -1.54 0.99
CA LYS A 347 -0.08 -2.12 -0.32
C LYS A 347 0.31 -3.59 -0.23
N LEU A 348 1.07 -3.97 0.79
CA LEU A 348 1.45 -5.37 1.01
C LEU A 348 0.22 -6.23 1.34
N LEU A 349 -0.65 -5.74 2.23
CA LEU A 349 -1.91 -6.39 2.57
C LEU A 349 -2.80 -6.54 1.33
N SER A 350 -2.96 -5.46 0.56
CA SER A 350 -3.70 -5.45 -0.71
C SER A 350 -3.15 -6.50 -1.67
N SER A 351 -1.83 -6.57 -1.83
CA SER A 351 -1.18 -7.57 -2.70
C SER A 351 -1.45 -8.99 -2.22
N CYS A 352 -1.55 -9.22 -0.91
CA CYS A 352 -1.83 -10.52 -0.33
C CYS A 352 -3.25 -11.00 -0.63
N VAL A 353 -4.24 -10.13 -0.47
CA VAL A 353 -5.65 -10.51 -0.66
C VAL A 353 -6.11 -10.49 -2.11
N GLN A 354 -5.31 -9.90 -3.01
CA GLN A 354 -5.56 -9.89 -4.46
C GLN A 354 -5.27 -11.21 -5.16
N VAL A 355 -4.48 -12.09 -4.54
CA VAL A 355 -4.09 -13.35 -5.18
C VAL A 355 -5.32 -14.25 -5.32
N SER A 356 -5.57 -14.70 -6.56
CA SER A 356 -6.68 -15.60 -6.84
C SER A 356 -6.46 -16.95 -6.17
N LEU A 357 -7.45 -17.37 -5.37
CA LEU A 357 -7.46 -18.66 -4.67
C LEU A 357 -8.47 -19.64 -5.27
N LYS A 358 -8.91 -19.43 -6.51
CA LYS A 358 -9.95 -20.26 -7.16
C LYS A 358 -9.53 -21.72 -7.33
N GLU A 359 -8.24 -21.95 -7.57
CA GLU A 359 -7.68 -23.28 -7.82
C GLU A 359 -7.22 -24.00 -6.55
N ILE A 360 -7.22 -23.33 -5.39
CA ILE A 360 -6.79 -23.95 -4.13
C ILE A 360 -8.00 -24.39 -3.32
N GLU A 361 -7.96 -25.65 -2.88
CA GLU A 361 -8.90 -26.17 -1.90
C GLU A 361 -8.77 -25.42 -0.57
N LYS A 362 -9.84 -24.72 -0.19
CA LYS A 362 -9.90 -23.92 1.04
C LYS A 362 -10.17 -24.83 2.24
N SER A 363 -9.16 -25.01 3.08
CA SER A 363 -9.24 -25.80 4.33
C SER A 363 -10.30 -25.24 5.31
N SER A 364 -10.73 -26.06 6.27
CA SER A 364 -11.61 -25.60 7.35
C SER A 364 -10.95 -24.52 8.20
N ASN A 365 -9.64 -24.67 8.48
CA ASN A 365 -8.85 -23.68 9.20
C ASN A 365 -8.83 -22.33 8.46
N PHE A 366 -8.60 -22.34 7.15
CA PHE A 366 -8.63 -21.13 6.32
C PHE A 366 -9.98 -20.41 6.41
N ARG A 367 -11.11 -21.13 6.29
CA ARG A 367 -12.45 -20.53 6.38
C ARG A 367 -12.73 -19.95 7.76
N TRP A 368 -12.34 -20.66 8.81
CA TRP A 368 -12.47 -20.17 10.18
C TRP A 368 -11.63 -18.91 10.42
N ARG A 369 -10.37 -18.91 9.98
CA ARG A 369 -9.47 -17.75 10.06
C ARG A 369 -9.96 -16.55 9.25
N LEU A 370 -10.54 -16.80 8.07
CA LEU A 370 -11.19 -15.77 7.27
C LEU A 370 -12.36 -15.13 8.03
N MET A 371 -13.16 -15.92 8.74
CA MET A 371 -14.25 -15.40 9.57
C MET A 371 -13.74 -14.49 10.70
N GLU A 372 -12.73 -14.93 11.44
CA GLU A 372 -12.13 -14.13 12.53
C GLU A 372 -11.49 -12.85 11.99
N THR A 373 -10.76 -12.96 10.88
CA THR A 373 -10.19 -11.82 10.16
C THR A 373 -11.26 -10.79 9.78
N THR A 374 -12.42 -11.27 9.32
CA THR A 374 -13.53 -10.43 8.89
C THR A 374 -14.13 -9.66 10.07
N LYS A 375 -14.22 -10.27 11.25
CA LYS A 375 -14.64 -9.58 12.48
C LYS A 375 -13.63 -8.50 12.91
N SER A 376 -12.34 -8.82 12.88
CA SER A 376 -11.28 -7.84 13.19
C SER A 376 -11.27 -6.67 12.21
N PHE A 377 -11.50 -6.94 10.91
CA PHE A 377 -11.62 -5.92 9.88
C PHE A 377 -12.83 -5.00 10.11
N LEU A 378 -13.99 -5.56 10.46
CA LEU A 378 -15.17 -4.79 10.85
C LEU A 378 -14.89 -3.85 12.04
N ILE A 379 -14.30 -4.40 13.12
CA ILE A 379 -13.95 -3.62 14.31
C ILE A 379 -12.99 -2.50 13.93
N PHE A 380 -11.98 -2.80 13.11
CA PHE A 380 -11.07 -1.80 12.59
C PHE A 380 -11.79 -0.66 11.86
N CYS A 381 -12.69 -0.96 10.93
CA CYS A 381 -13.45 0.07 10.22
C CYS A 381 -14.27 0.94 11.19
N VAL A 382 -14.96 0.32 12.15
CA VAL A 382 -15.80 1.04 13.13
C VAL A 382 -14.95 1.89 14.09
N ASP A 383 -13.81 1.39 14.55
CA ASP A 383 -12.92 2.14 15.43
C ASP A 383 -12.20 3.26 14.68
N PHE A 384 -11.84 3.03 13.42
CA PHE A 384 -11.22 4.05 12.59
C PHE A 384 -12.15 5.24 12.34
N ASP A 385 -13.45 4.98 12.14
CA ASP A 385 -14.45 6.04 11.97
C ASP A 385 -14.55 6.97 13.19
N LYS A 386 -14.09 6.54 14.36
CA LYS A 386 -14.01 7.35 15.59
C LYS A 386 -12.71 8.15 15.71
N LEU A 387 -11.63 7.74 15.02
CA LEU A 387 -10.30 8.33 15.18
C LEU A 387 -10.16 9.69 14.48
N ILE A 388 -10.87 9.89 13.36
CA ILE A 388 -10.71 11.09 12.53
C ILE A 388 -12.09 11.70 12.24
N PRO A 389 -12.67 12.46 13.17
CA PRO A 389 -13.87 13.23 12.89
C PRO A 389 -13.49 14.47 12.08
N ILE A 390 -13.31 14.35 10.77
CA ILE A 390 -13.31 15.53 9.90
C ILE A 390 -14.78 15.89 9.67
N SER A 391 -15.37 16.65 10.61
CA SER A 391 -16.72 17.17 10.48
C SER A 391 -16.73 18.47 9.68
N HIS A 392 -17.87 18.78 9.06
CA HIS A 392 -18.09 20.01 8.27
C HIS A 392 -17.98 21.30 9.13
N THR A 393 -18.07 21.17 10.45
CA THR A 393 -18.23 22.28 11.41
C THR A 393 -16.95 22.66 12.14
N ILE A 394 -15.83 22.14 11.65
CA ILE A 394 -14.50 22.40 12.15
C ILE A 394 -14.15 23.87 11.87
N ASN A 395 -14.35 24.75 12.87
CA ASN A 395 -13.77 26.11 12.96
C ASN A 395 -12.24 26.08 13.17
N VAL A 396 -11.68 24.90 13.09
CA VAL A 396 -10.31 24.58 13.43
C VAL A 396 -9.47 24.77 12.18
N LYS A 397 -8.38 25.52 12.30
CA LYS A 397 -7.44 25.72 11.21
C LYS A 397 -6.72 24.42 10.87
N ILE A 398 -7.09 23.77 9.77
CA ILE A 398 -6.33 22.65 9.19
C ILE A 398 -5.38 23.20 8.13
N TYR A 399 -4.08 23.11 8.39
CA TYR A 399 -3.08 23.50 7.41
C TYR A 399 -3.18 22.65 6.14
N LYS A 400 -3.07 23.27 4.97
CA LYS A 400 -3.12 22.59 3.65
C LYS A 400 -2.18 21.38 3.55
N LYS A 401 -0.99 21.46 4.16
CA LYS A 401 -0.02 20.34 4.20
C LYS A 401 -0.57 19.11 4.92
N ASP A 402 -1.34 19.32 5.98
CA ASP A 402 -1.88 18.28 6.83
C ASP A 402 -3.09 17.60 6.17
N ILE A 403 -3.86 18.35 5.38
CA ILE A 403 -4.91 17.80 4.51
C ILE A 403 -4.34 16.77 3.55
N TYR A 404 -3.21 17.05 2.88
CA TYR A 404 -2.60 16.07 1.97
C TYR A 404 -2.18 14.77 2.69
N LYS A 405 -1.74 14.85 3.95
CA LYS A 405 -1.38 13.67 4.75
C LYS A 405 -2.61 12.84 5.10
N ILE A 406 -3.67 13.49 5.58
CA ILE A 406 -4.98 12.87 5.86
C ILE A 406 -5.50 12.14 4.62
N VAL A 407 -5.45 12.82 3.48
CA VAL A 407 -5.91 12.28 2.19
C VAL A 407 -5.08 11.07 1.81
N SER A 408 -3.76 11.13 1.94
CA SER A 408 -2.89 9.99 1.71
C SER A 408 -3.22 8.80 2.62
N ILE A 409 -3.58 9.04 3.89
CA ILE A 409 -4.05 7.98 4.80
C ILE A 409 -5.33 7.34 4.24
N TYR A 410 -6.34 8.14 3.90
CA TYR A 410 -7.60 7.62 3.37
C TYR A 410 -7.44 6.90 2.04
N GLU A 411 -6.60 7.39 1.13
CA GLU A 411 -6.27 6.70 -0.12
C GLU A 411 -5.71 5.29 0.16
N CYS A 412 -4.81 5.16 1.14
CA CYS A 412 -4.23 3.87 1.52
C CYS A 412 -5.27 2.93 2.16
N LEU A 413 -6.14 3.49 3.01
CA LEU A 413 -7.17 2.73 3.70
C LEU A 413 -8.27 2.26 2.77
N PHE A 414 -8.77 3.10 1.87
CA PHE A 414 -9.78 2.71 0.89
C PHE A 414 -9.24 1.67 -0.08
N LEU A 415 -7.97 1.80 -0.49
CA LEU A 415 -7.31 0.75 -1.27
C LEU A 415 -7.32 -0.57 -0.51
N CYS A 416 -6.88 -0.58 0.74
CA CYS A 416 -6.87 -1.79 1.56
C CYS A 416 -8.29 -2.36 1.74
N CYS A 417 -9.26 -1.52 2.07
CA CYS A 417 -10.65 -1.92 2.31
C CYS A 417 -11.29 -2.51 1.06
N SER A 418 -11.11 -1.90 -0.11
CA SER A 418 -11.68 -2.40 -1.37
C SER A 418 -11.15 -3.80 -1.71
N GLN A 419 -9.87 -4.06 -1.47
CA GLN A 419 -9.30 -5.39 -1.72
C GLN A 419 -9.76 -6.42 -0.67
N MET A 420 -9.86 -6.01 0.59
CA MET A 420 -10.42 -6.84 1.66
C MET A 420 -11.87 -7.23 1.37
N VAL A 421 -12.71 -6.29 0.94
CA VAL A 421 -14.09 -6.57 0.57
C VAL A 421 -14.15 -7.55 -0.60
N LYS A 422 -13.39 -7.33 -1.67
CA LYS A 422 -13.31 -8.25 -2.81
C LYS A 422 -12.92 -9.67 -2.40
N PHE A 423 -12.01 -9.79 -1.45
CA PHE A 423 -11.61 -11.08 -0.92
C PHE A 423 -12.69 -11.74 -0.05
N ILE A 424 -13.44 -10.96 0.73
CA ILE A 424 -14.55 -11.42 1.59
C ILE A 424 -15.76 -11.84 0.75
N ILE A 425 -16.13 -11.09 -0.29
CA ILE A 425 -17.32 -11.34 -1.12
C ILE A 425 -17.21 -12.62 -1.96
N ASP A 426 -15.99 -13.09 -2.22
CA ASP A 426 -15.73 -14.40 -2.83
C ASP A 426 -16.11 -15.58 -1.90
N ASN A 427 -16.48 -15.31 -0.65
CA ASN A 427 -17.00 -16.30 0.30
C ASN A 427 -18.37 -15.87 0.84
N LYS A 428 -19.44 -16.31 0.15
CA LYS A 428 -20.84 -15.97 0.46
C LYS A 428 -21.19 -16.12 1.95
N GLU A 429 -20.80 -17.21 2.60
CA GLU A 429 -21.11 -17.44 4.01
C GLU A 429 -20.50 -16.36 4.92
N VAL A 430 -19.24 -16.01 4.67
CA VAL A 430 -18.54 -14.95 5.41
C VAL A 430 -19.19 -13.60 5.16
N SER A 431 -19.52 -13.28 3.91
CA SER A 431 -20.14 -12.00 3.55
C SER A 431 -21.49 -11.81 4.25
N LEU A 432 -22.33 -12.84 4.29
CA LEU A 432 -23.64 -12.78 4.93
C LEU A 432 -23.53 -12.58 6.45
N LYS A 433 -22.64 -13.32 7.11
CA LYS A 433 -22.39 -13.12 8.56
C LYS A 433 -21.85 -11.74 8.85
N LEU A 434 -21.00 -11.19 7.97
CA LEU A 434 -20.51 -9.83 8.11
C LEU A 434 -21.64 -8.80 7.97
N VAL A 435 -22.53 -8.95 6.99
CA VAL A 435 -23.69 -8.06 6.82
C VAL A 435 -24.57 -8.05 8.07
N HIS A 436 -24.94 -9.22 8.61
CA HIS A 436 -25.67 -9.28 9.89
C HIS A 436 -24.94 -8.54 11.00
N LYS A 437 -23.62 -8.72 11.11
CA LYS A 437 -22.86 -8.07 12.17
C LYS A 437 -22.82 -6.54 12.03
N TYR A 438 -22.77 -6.03 10.79
CA TYR A 438 -22.94 -4.61 10.53
C TYR A 438 -24.31 -4.11 10.96
N LEU A 439 -25.39 -4.82 10.64
CA LEU A 439 -26.75 -4.44 11.03
C LEU A 439 -26.89 -4.37 12.56
N GLU A 440 -26.37 -5.35 13.29
CA GLU A 440 -26.35 -5.32 14.77
C GLU A 440 -25.61 -4.08 15.32
N ILE A 441 -24.46 -3.75 14.73
CA ILE A 441 -23.66 -2.58 15.13
C ILE A 441 -24.41 -1.30 14.81
N PHE A 442 -24.99 -1.17 13.61
CA PHE A 442 -25.73 0.02 13.21
C PHE A 442 -26.97 0.22 14.06
N ASP A 443 -27.75 -0.83 14.32
CA ASP A 443 -28.89 -0.75 15.24
C ASP A 443 -28.46 -0.29 16.65
N THR A 444 -27.35 -0.84 17.18
CA THR A 444 -26.78 -0.39 18.47
C THR A 444 -26.35 1.07 18.43
N GLN A 445 -25.68 1.50 17.36
CA GLN A 445 -25.26 2.89 17.18
C GLN A 445 -26.47 3.83 17.10
N ILE A 446 -27.48 3.49 16.29
CA ILE A 446 -28.73 4.25 16.15
C ILE A 446 -29.42 4.36 17.51
N LYS A 447 -29.59 3.24 18.23
CA LYS A 447 -30.20 3.23 19.58
C LYS A 447 -29.43 4.12 20.56
N THR A 448 -28.10 4.01 20.60
CA THR A 448 -27.24 4.82 21.47
C THR A 448 -27.42 6.30 21.18
N HIS A 449 -27.36 6.70 19.90
CA HIS A 449 -27.55 8.10 19.49
C HIS A 449 -28.97 8.63 19.75
N LEU A 450 -30.00 7.77 19.71
CA LEU A 450 -31.39 8.16 19.93
C LEU A 450 -31.82 8.19 21.40
N ASN A 451 -31.17 7.37 22.26
CA ASN A 451 -31.53 7.18 23.67
C ASN A 451 -31.06 8.31 24.60
N ASP A 452 -30.01 9.06 24.23
CA ASP A 452 -29.46 10.13 25.09
C ASP A 452 -30.41 11.34 25.28
N LYS A 453 -31.57 11.40 24.61
CA LYS A 453 -32.55 12.50 24.75
C LYS A 453 -34.00 12.00 24.76
N VAL A 454 -34.67 12.22 25.90
CA VAL A 454 -36.04 11.88 26.30
C VAL A 454 -37.10 11.89 25.17
N ASP A 455 -37.84 10.78 25.10
CA ASP A 455 -39.27 10.60 24.71
C ASP A 455 -39.79 11.09 23.34
N ILE A 456 -39.02 10.89 22.26
CA ILE A 456 -39.56 11.04 20.88
C ILE A 456 -39.12 9.84 20.03
N LYS A 457 -40.10 9.04 19.58
CA LYS A 457 -39.92 7.74 18.87
C LYS A 457 -39.76 7.85 17.35
N SER A 458 -39.62 9.05 16.77
CA SER A 458 -39.83 9.27 15.34
C SER A 458 -38.52 9.27 14.49
N PRO A 459 -38.54 8.74 13.24
CA PRO A 459 -37.48 8.89 12.22
C PRO A 459 -37.03 10.33 12.01
N THR A 460 -37.87 11.30 12.41
CA THR A 460 -37.51 12.71 12.41
C THR A 460 -36.26 13.04 13.21
N LYS A 461 -35.92 12.29 14.27
CA LYS A 461 -34.67 12.47 15.01
C LYS A 461 -33.42 12.18 14.17
N ILE A 462 -33.47 11.24 13.22
CA ILE A 462 -32.27 10.93 12.41
C ILE A 462 -31.95 12.08 11.46
N CYS A 463 -32.98 12.66 10.83
CA CYS A 463 -32.84 13.85 9.99
C CYS A 463 -32.44 15.13 10.76
N THR A 464 -32.79 15.24 12.05
CA THR A 464 -32.67 16.50 12.80
C THR A 464 -31.58 16.49 13.88
N GLN A 465 -31.30 15.35 14.51
CA GLN A 465 -30.39 15.24 15.68
C GLN A 465 -29.02 14.63 15.37
N ILE A 466 -28.95 13.54 14.59
CA ILE A 466 -27.64 12.99 14.11
C ILE A 466 -26.89 14.03 13.24
N MET A 467 -27.66 15.01 12.79
CA MET A 467 -27.33 16.06 11.85
C MET A 467 -26.96 17.39 12.51
N HIS A 468 -26.99 17.48 13.85
CA HIS A 468 -26.52 18.68 14.53
C HIS A 468 -25.01 18.82 14.33
N GLU A 469 -24.53 20.06 14.26
CA GLU A 469 -23.12 20.46 14.18
C GLU A 469 -22.20 19.84 15.26
N THR A 470 -22.80 19.17 16.25
CA THR A 470 -22.17 18.50 17.38
C THR A 470 -21.76 17.05 17.11
N VAL A 471 -22.34 16.36 16.12
CA VAL A 471 -21.92 14.98 15.83
C VAL A 471 -20.75 15.04 14.85
N ASN A 472 -19.57 14.79 15.40
CA ASN A 472 -18.29 14.66 14.75
C ASN A 472 -18.25 13.47 13.77
N THR A 473 -19.12 13.49 12.74
CA THR A 473 -19.17 12.46 11.70
C THR A 473 -18.18 12.80 10.59
N SER A 474 -17.27 11.88 10.33
CA SER A 474 -16.28 12.00 9.25
C SER A 474 -16.96 11.90 7.88
N PHE A 475 -16.56 12.75 6.93
CA PHE A 475 -16.89 12.56 5.50
C PHE A 475 -16.48 11.20 4.96
N PHE A 476 -15.51 10.54 5.60
CA PHE A 476 -14.87 9.34 5.08
C PHE A 476 -15.39 8.01 5.65
N GLN A 477 -16.30 8.01 6.64
CA GLN A 477 -16.84 6.81 7.33
C GLN A 477 -16.70 5.50 6.53
N ILE A 478 -15.63 4.77 6.85
CA ILE A 478 -15.17 3.58 6.14
C ILE A 478 -16.15 2.44 6.40
N SER A 479 -16.66 2.30 7.63
CA SER A 479 -17.53 1.19 8.01
C SER A 479 -18.80 1.13 7.15
N ASN A 480 -19.49 2.25 6.98
CA ASN A 480 -20.67 2.37 6.11
C ASN A 480 -20.35 2.03 4.65
N ARG A 481 -19.23 2.51 4.13
CA ARG A 481 -18.87 2.30 2.71
C ARG A 481 -18.48 0.87 2.41
N VAL A 482 -17.73 0.24 3.32
CA VAL A 482 -17.42 -1.19 3.26
C VAL A 482 -18.71 -2.02 3.31
N PHE A 483 -19.64 -1.68 4.20
CA PHE A 483 -20.95 -2.34 4.27
C PHE A 483 -21.71 -2.22 2.94
N VAL A 484 -21.79 -1.02 2.37
CA VAL A 484 -22.49 -0.77 1.09
C VAL A 484 -21.87 -1.58 -0.04
N GLU A 485 -20.55 -1.68 -0.13
CA GLU A 485 -19.90 -2.48 -1.17
C GLU A 485 -20.28 -3.97 -1.08
N ILE A 486 -20.23 -4.54 0.14
CA ILE A 486 -20.59 -5.94 0.38
C ILE A 486 -22.07 -6.17 0.05
N LEU A 487 -22.94 -5.29 0.54
CA LEU A 487 -24.37 -5.36 0.30
C LEU A 487 -24.69 -5.30 -1.20
N MET A 488 -24.10 -4.35 -1.92
CA MET A 488 -24.31 -4.20 -3.36
C MET A 488 -23.87 -5.44 -4.13
N TYR A 489 -22.74 -6.03 -3.75
CA TYR A 489 -22.32 -7.29 -4.36
C TYR A 489 -23.35 -8.40 -4.15
N LEU A 490 -23.84 -8.56 -2.92
CA LEU A 490 -24.84 -9.58 -2.60
C LEU A 490 -26.15 -9.37 -3.36
N CYS A 491 -26.60 -8.11 -3.49
CA CYS A 491 -27.76 -7.73 -4.29
C CYS A 491 -27.57 -8.05 -5.78
N VAL A 492 -26.46 -7.61 -6.38
CA VAL A 492 -26.16 -7.83 -7.81
C VAL A 492 -26.02 -9.31 -8.15
N LYS A 493 -25.52 -10.12 -7.21
CA LYS A 493 -25.44 -11.58 -7.38
C LYS A 493 -26.73 -12.32 -7.04
N TYR A 494 -27.78 -11.63 -6.60
CA TYR A 494 -29.03 -12.25 -6.12
C TYR A 494 -28.77 -13.29 -5.02
N THR A 495 -27.81 -12.98 -4.13
CA THR A 495 -27.38 -13.87 -3.05
C THR A 495 -27.75 -13.38 -1.66
N LEU A 496 -28.31 -12.17 -1.55
CA LEU A 496 -28.85 -11.63 -0.31
C LEU A 496 -30.12 -12.41 0.10
N PRO A 497 -30.13 -13.06 1.27
CA PRO A 497 -31.31 -13.71 1.83
C PRO A 497 -32.46 -12.73 2.06
N GLN A 498 -33.68 -13.21 1.90
CA GLN A 498 -34.88 -12.38 2.00
C GLN A 498 -35.06 -11.80 3.40
N ASP A 499 -34.77 -12.56 4.47
CA ASP A 499 -34.84 -12.10 5.86
C ASP A 499 -33.91 -10.92 6.13
N ILE A 500 -32.66 -10.97 5.64
CA ILE A 500 -31.72 -9.85 5.72
C ILE A 500 -32.23 -8.67 4.89
N GLY A 501 -32.76 -8.94 3.69
CA GLY A 501 -33.35 -7.93 2.83
C GLY A 501 -34.52 -7.21 3.51
N ASP A 502 -35.41 -7.95 4.15
CA ASP A 502 -36.58 -7.41 4.85
C ASP A 502 -36.18 -6.60 6.09
N GLU A 503 -35.18 -7.07 6.85
CA GLU A 503 -34.62 -6.33 7.99
C GLU A 503 -34.00 -4.99 7.54
N LEU A 504 -33.18 -5.02 6.49
CA LEU A 504 -32.44 -3.86 6.01
C LEU A 504 -33.35 -2.88 5.26
N PHE A 505 -34.09 -3.35 4.27
CA PHE A 505 -34.90 -2.51 3.39
C PHE A 505 -36.25 -2.14 4.01
N GLY A 506 -36.69 -2.86 5.04
CA GLY A 506 -37.90 -2.55 5.81
C GLY A 506 -37.69 -1.53 6.94
N ASP A 507 -36.45 -1.31 7.40
CA ASP A 507 -36.14 -0.32 8.44
C ASP A 507 -35.59 0.99 7.84
N GLU A 508 -36.47 2.00 7.76
CA GLU A 508 -36.12 3.35 7.31
C GLU A 508 -34.94 3.96 8.08
N LYS A 509 -34.78 3.64 9.36
CA LYS A 509 -33.69 4.18 10.19
C LYS A 509 -32.35 3.63 9.76
N ILE A 510 -32.28 2.33 9.50
CA ILE A 510 -31.07 1.67 9.01
C ILE A 510 -30.73 2.22 7.63
N LEU A 511 -31.71 2.32 6.72
CA LEU A 511 -31.52 2.89 5.39
C LEU A 511 -30.97 4.31 5.42
N MET A 512 -31.49 5.16 6.29
CA MET A 512 -30.96 6.52 6.46
C MET A 512 -29.57 6.51 7.09
N TRP A 513 -29.31 5.64 8.07
CA TRP A 513 -28.03 5.55 8.76
C TRP A 513 -26.89 5.12 7.84
N ILE A 514 -27.08 4.07 7.04
CA ILE A 514 -26.06 3.58 6.10
C ILE A 514 -25.68 4.67 5.07
N GLY A 515 -26.58 5.61 4.84
CA GLY A 515 -26.47 6.71 3.90
C GLY A 515 -25.84 7.99 4.33
N LEU A 516 -25.84 8.20 5.63
CA LEU A 516 -25.32 9.38 6.28
C LEU A 516 -23.97 9.85 5.69
N PRO A 517 -22.95 8.99 5.46
CA PRO A 517 -21.68 9.45 4.89
C PRO A 517 -21.80 10.08 3.51
N GLY A 518 -22.48 9.40 2.58
CA GLY A 518 -22.59 9.86 1.20
C GLY A 518 -23.38 11.16 1.10
N LEU A 519 -24.43 11.30 1.91
CA LEU A 519 -25.20 12.53 1.96
C LEU A 519 -24.44 13.68 2.62
N THR A 520 -23.62 13.38 3.62
CA THR A 520 -22.75 14.36 4.26
C THR A 520 -21.71 14.87 3.25
N ALA A 521 -21.10 13.98 2.47
CA ALA A 521 -20.18 14.35 1.39
C ALA A 521 -20.86 15.20 0.30
N VAL A 522 -22.03 14.78 -0.18
CA VAL A 522 -22.82 15.54 -1.16
C VAL A 522 -23.18 16.93 -0.64
N SER A 523 -23.60 17.03 0.63
CA SER A 523 -23.94 18.30 1.27
C SER A 523 -22.74 19.25 1.31
N ALA A 524 -21.56 18.76 1.73
CA ALA A 524 -20.34 19.56 1.73
C ALA A 524 -20.01 20.10 0.35
N ILE A 525 -20.05 19.25 -0.68
CA ILE A 525 -19.77 19.66 -2.04
C ILE A 525 -20.78 20.72 -2.53
N ALA A 526 -22.07 20.54 -2.22
CA ALA A 526 -23.12 21.47 -2.60
C ALA A 526 -22.95 22.86 -1.94
N ASN A 527 -22.54 22.89 -0.66
CA ASN A 527 -22.36 24.13 0.09
C ASN A 527 -21.05 24.86 -0.28
N ASP A 528 -19.97 24.13 -0.56
CA ASP A 528 -18.68 24.70 -0.99
C ASP A 528 -18.80 25.51 -2.29
N ILE A 529 -19.54 24.98 -3.25
CA ILE A 529 -19.71 25.66 -4.55
C ILE A 529 -20.47 26.99 -4.39
N HIS A 530 -21.36 27.09 -3.40
CA HIS A 530 -22.06 28.33 -3.07
C HIS A 530 -21.14 29.37 -2.39
N LEU A 531 -20.11 28.93 -1.66
CA LEU A 531 -19.22 29.78 -0.87
C LEU A 531 -18.01 30.34 -1.65
N LYS A 532 -17.71 29.80 -2.84
CA LYS A 532 -16.58 30.20 -3.71
C LYS A 532 -16.51 31.67 -4.14
N SER A 533 -17.44 32.53 -3.69
CA SER A 533 -17.34 33.98 -3.85
C SER A 533 -16.50 34.70 -2.79
N ARG A 534 -16.08 34.04 -1.69
CA ARG A 534 -15.32 34.69 -0.59
C ARG A 534 -14.30 33.74 0.06
N GLN A 535 -13.01 33.93 -0.28
CA GLN A 535 -11.81 33.25 0.25
C GLN A 535 -11.77 31.71 0.12
N VAL A 536 -10.63 31.18 -0.32
CA VAL A 536 -10.40 29.72 -0.37
C VAL A 536 -10.36 29.21 1.06
N SER A 537 -11.38 28.46 1.44
CA SER A 537 -11.54 27.89 2.77
C SER A 537 -10.76 26.57 2.87
N GLU A 538 -10.42 26.13 4.07
CA GLU A 538 -9.80 24.81 4.29
C GLU A 538 -10.73 23.66 3.85
N THR A 539 -12.04 23.92 3.88
CA THR A 539 -13.10 23.06 3.34
C THR A 539 -12.91 22.77 1.85
N ASP A 540 -12.44 23.74 1.05
CA ASP A 540 -12.15 23.55 -0.37
C ASP A 540 -11.09 22.47 -0.58
N ALA A 541 -10.10 22.38 0.31
CA ALA A 541 -9.01 21.43 0.19
C ALA A 541 -9.46 20.00 0.54
N ILE A 542 -10.31 19.82 1.55
CA ILE A 542 -10.92 18.52 1.88
C ILE A 542 -11.84 18.07 0.74
N ILE A 543 -12.67 18.96 0.22
CA ILE A 543 -13.57 18.65 -0.90
C ILE A 543 -12.79 18.37 -2.18
N SER A 544 -11.75 19.16 -2.46
CA SER A 544 -10.86 18.91 -3.58
C SER A 544 -10.17 17.56 -3.45
N ALA A 545 -9.87 17.12 -2.23
CA ALA A 545 -9.25 15.84 -2.01
C ALA A 545 -10.23 14.66 -2.09
N TYR A 546 -11.44 14.80 -1.54
CA TYR A 546 -12.52 13.84 -1.75
C TYR A 546 -12.88 13.74 -3.25
N SER A 547 -12.77 14.83 -3.99
CA SER A 547 -12.93 14.89 -5.46
C SER A 547 -11.71 14.36 -6.23
N ASN A 548 -10.62 14.00 -5.55
CA ASN A 548 -9.44 13.43 -6.18
C ASN A 548 -9.74 12.00 -6.66
N SER A 549 -9.14 11.59 -7.78
CA SER A 549 -9.35 10.27 -8.35
C SER A 549 -9.01 9.14 -7.38
N ASN A 550 -8.08 9.35 -6.46
CA ASN A 550 -7.58 8.34 -5.53
C ASN A 550 -8.57 7.99 -4.39
N ILE A 551 -9.64 8.76 -4.21
CA ILE A 551 -10.73 8.46 -3.26
C ILE A 551 -12.02 8.12 -4.01
N ALA A 552 -11.92 7.80 -5.31
CA ALA A 552 -13.05 7.41 -6.15
C ALA A 552 -13.86 6.23 -5.58
N TYR A 553 -13.20 5.30 -4.87
CA TYR A 553 -13.86 4.23 -4.13
C TYR A 553 -15.02 4.76 -3.27
N ALA A 554 -14.77 5.82 -2.49
CA ALA A 554 -15.75 6.38 -1.59
C ALA A 554 -16.97 6.94 -2.34
N GLN A 555 -16.72 7.62 -3.47
CA GLN A 555 -17.75 8.19 -4.32
C GLN A 555 -18.64 7.12 -4.95
N VAL A 556 -18.04 6.00 -5.38
CA VAL A 556 -18.79 4.87 -5.94
C VAL A 556 -19.72 4.26 -4.89
N GLN A 557 -19.24 4.08 -3.66
CA GLN A 557 -20.11 3.59 -2.57
C GLN A 557 -21.20 4.60 -2.20
N ASP A 558 -20.90 5.89 -2.20
CA ASP A 558 -21.90 6.93 -1.93
C ASP A 558 -22.98 6.96 -3.02
N PHE A 559 -22.60 6.70 -4.27
CA PHE A 559 -23.52 6.56 -5.39
C PHE A 559 -24.41 5.31 -5.25
N HIS A 560 -23.82 4.16 -4.96
CA HIS A 560 -24.56 2.93 -4.67
C HIS A 560 -25.55 3.10 -3.52
N PHE A 561 -25.14 3.83 -2.48
CA PHE A 561 -26.01 4.14 -1.38
C PHE A 561 -27.26 4.93 -1.84
N ILE A 562 -27.08 6.00 -2.63
CA ILE A 562 -28.21 6.77 -3.16
C ILE A 562 -29.14 5.86 -3.97
N GLN A 563 -28.60 4.91 -4.74
CA GLN A 563 -29.38 3.92 -5.47
C GLN A 563 -30.18 2.98 -4.56
N ILE A 564 -29.60 2.54 -3.44
CA ILE A 564 -30.32 1.73 -2.45
C ILE A 564 -31.46 2.55 -1.87
N VAL A 565 -31.17 3.77 -1.41
CA VAL A 565 -32.16 4.55 -0.68
C VAL A 565 -33.29 5.07 -1.57
N ILE A 566 -33.03 5.49 -2.80
CA ILE A 566 -34.11 5.87 -3.75
C ILE A 566 -35.02 4.69 -4.09
N SER A 567 -34.54 3.45 -3.96
CA SER A 567 -35.29 2.24 -4.29
C SER A 567 -36.20 1.76 -3.17
N HIS A 568 -35.83 2.06 -1.92
CA HIS A 568 -36.42 1.43 -0.73
C HIS A 568 -37.05 2.43 0.24
N LEU A 569 -36.68 3.72 0.20
CA LEU A 569 -37.41 4.74 0.94
C LEU A 569 -38.60 5.27 0.14
N ASP A 570 -39.66 5.63 0.86
CA ASP A 570 -40.76 6.42 0.29
C ASP A 570 -40.19 7.66 -0.44
N PRO A 571 -40.61 7.93 -1.70
CA PRO A 571 -40.03 9.02 -2.49
C PRO A 571 -40.14 10.39 -1.84
N GLU A 572 -41.23 10.69 -1.13
CA GLU A 572 -41.39 11.97 -0.43
C GLU A 572 -40.43 12.04 0.76
N LYS A 573 -40.32 10.96 1.56
CA LYS A 573 -39.34 10.89 2.66
C LYS A 573 -37.90 11.02 2.16
N PHE A 574 -37.54 10.33 1.08
CA PHE A 574 -36.24 10.42 0.45
C PHE A 574 -35.92 11.86 0.02
N LEU A 575 -36.83 12.51 -0.70
CA LEU A 575 -36.62 13.89 -1.16
C LEU A 575 -36.49 14.86 0.02
N LYS A 576 -37.37 14.76 1.03
CA LYS A 576 -37.26 15.57 2.24
C LYS A 576 -35.91 15.35 2.94
N TYR A 577 -35.50 14.09 3.08
CA TYR A 577 -34.22 13.73 3.67
C TYR A 577 -33.05 14.38 2.90
N MET A 578 -32.98 14.21 1.59
CA MET A 578 -31.94 14.83 0.75
C MET A 578 -31.93 16.36 0.84
N LEU A 579 -33.09 17.01 0.79
CA LEU A 579 -33.19 18.48 0.86
C LEU A 579 -32.70 19.02 2.20
N LEU A 580 -33.06 18.36 3.30
CA LEU A 580 -32.56 18.71 4.64
C LEU A 580 -31.04 18.48 4.76
N TYR A 581 -30.47 17.56 3.99
CA TYR A 581 -29.01 17.39 3.92
C TYR A 581 -28.34 18.51 3.15
N LEU A 582 -28.85 18.84 1.97
CA LEU A 582 -28.31 19.89 1.11
C LEU A 582 -28.44 21.28 1.74
N ALA A 583 -29.47 21.51 2.56
CA ALA A 583 -29.67 22.75 3.30
C ALA A 583 -29.71 22.49 4.81
N PRO A 584 -28.56 22.36 5.49
CA PRO A 584 -28.57 22.13 6.94
C PRO A 584 -29.29 23.22 7.75
N SER A 585 -29.28 24.47 7.26
CA SER A 585 -29.84 25.64 7.93
C SER A 585 -31.36 25.67 8.06
N ILE A 586 -32.11 24.83 7.34
CA ILE A 586 -33.58 24.76 7.43
C ILE A 586 -34.07 23.69 8.41
N ARG A 587 -33.18 22.81 8.90
CA ARG A 587 -33.54 21.63 9.71
C ARG A 587 -34.32 21.97 10.99
N HIS A 588 -33.95 23.06 11.66
CA HIS A 588 -34.62 23.51 12.89
C HIS A 588 -35.92 24.28 12.62
N LYS A 589 -36.21 24.60 11.36
CA LYS A 589 -37.37 25.41 10.95
C LYS A 589 -38.51 24.55 10.38
N ILE A 590 -38.26 23.27 10.14
CA ILE A 590 -39.16 22.38 9.39
C ILE A 590 -39.60 21.21 10.26
N ASN A 591 -40.91 20.96 10.27
CA ASN A 591 -41.46 19.69 10.67
C ASN A 591 -41.41 18.73 9.46
N LEU A 592 -40.88 17.53 9.62
CA LEU A 592 -40.84 16.53 8.54
C LEU A 592 -42.22 16.05 8.08
N SER A 593 -43.26 16.25 8.90
CA SER A 593 -44.65 16.06 8.47
C SER A 593 -45.12 17.14 7.48
N SER A 594 -44.42 18.27 7.37
CA SER A 594 -44.75 19.33 6.40
C SER A 594 -44.60 18.83 4.97
N HIS A 595 -45.42 19.34 4.06
CA HIS A 595 -45.33 19.01 2.64
C HIS A 595 -43.98 19.43 2.04
N LEU A 596 -43.51 18.66 1.05
CA LEU A 596 -42.27 18.95 0.32
C LEU A 596 -42.21 20.38 -0.22
N CYS A 597 -43.35 20.91 -0.71
CA CYS A 597 -43.45 22.29 -1.20
C CYS A 597 -42.99 23.31 -0.16
N SER A 598 -43.38 23.14 1.11
CA SER A 598 -42.98 24.03 2.20
C SER A 598 -41.47 24.06 2.42
N ILE A 599 -40.76 22.97 2.13
CA ILE A 599 -39.29 22.89 2.20
C ILE A 599 -38.66 23.65 1.03
N LEU A 600 -39.23 23.51 -0.18
CA LEU A 600 -38.70 24.13 -1.40
C LEU A 600 -38.87 25.66 -1.41
N TYR A 601 -39.78 26.22 -0.61
CA TYR A 601 -39.95 27.67 -0.45
C TYR A 601 -38.90 28.35 0.45
N PHE A 602 -37.95 27.61 1.02
CA PHE A 602 -36.90 28.21 1.84
C PHE A 602 -35.85 28.95 0.99
N PRO A 603 -35.34 30.10 1.47
CA PRO A 603 -34.38 30.92 0.72
C PRO A 603 -33.12 30.18 0.25
N GLU A 604 -32.73 29.13 0.97
CA GLU A 604 -31.62 28.25 0.63
C GLU A 604 -31.77 27.56 -0.75
N PHE A 605 -32.99 27.52 -1.30
CA PHE A 605 -33.30 26.95 -2.61
C PHE A 605 -33.66 27.98 -3.69
N ASP A 606 -33.76 29.28 -3.37
CA ASP A 606 -34.16 30.33 -4.32
C ASP A 606 -33.27 30.40 -5.57
N GLY A 607 -31.98 30.07 -5.42
CA GLY A 607 -31.03 30.01 -6.54
C GLY A 607 -31.11 28.74 -7.40
N GLY A 608 -31.96 27.77 -7.05
CA GLY A 608 -32.15 26.49 -7.75
C GLY A 608 -30.94 25.55 -7.76
N TYR A 609 -29.75 25.99 -7.34
CA TYR A 609 -28.50 25.25 -7.46
C TYR A 609 -28.51 23.91 -6.70
N LYS A 610 -28.90 23.94 -5.42
CA LYS A 610 -29.00 22.73 -4.59
C LYS A 610 -30.03 21.74 -5.15
N LEU A 611 -31.15 22.27 -5.67
CA LEU A 611 -32.17 21.46 -6.31
C LEU A 611 -31.65 20.81 -7.60
N ASN A 612 -30.87 21.55 -8.40
CA ASN A 612 -30.21 21.01 -9.59
C ASN A 612 -29.25 19.87 -9.23
N ILE A 613 -28.41 20.03 -8.18
CA ILE A 613 -27.55 18.93 -7.70
C ILE A 613 -28.39 17.71 -7.33
N LEU A 614 -29.48 17.90 -6.57
CA LEU A 614 -30.35 16.80 -6.16
C LEU A 614 -30.94 16.07 -7.37
N LEU A 615 -31.52 16.80 -8.32
CA LEU A 615 -32.11 16.22 -9.53
C LEU A 615 -31.08 15.47 -10.36
N ILE A 616 -29.86 16.00 -10.44
CA ILE A 616 -28.75 15.35 -11.13
C ILE A 616 -28.35 14.04 -10.45
N LEU A 617 -28.24 14.01 -9.12
CA LEU A 617 -27.92 12.79 -8.37
C LEU A 617 -28.99 11.73 -8.55
N ILE A 618 -30.26 12.12 -8.45
CA ILE A 618 -31.42 11.24 -8.68
C ILE A 618 -31.38 10.68 -10.10
N TYR A 619 -31.21 11.56 -11.09
CA TYR A 619 -31.12 11.18 -12.49
C TYR A 619 -30.02 10.15 -12.73
N ASN A 620 -28.81 10.42 -12.23
CA ASN A 620 -27.69 9.49 -12.36
C ASN A 620 -27.98 8.16 -11.67
N ALA A 621 -28.46 8.18 -10.43
CA ALA A 621 -28.75 6.98 -9.65
C ALA A 621 -29.71 6.05 -10.42
N MET A 622 -30.77 6.61 -10.99
CA MET A 622 -31.74 5.87 -11.79
C MET A 622 -31.16 5.36 -13.12
N VAL A 623 -30.48 6.23 -13.87
CA VAL A 623 -29.98 5.90 -15.22
C VAL A 623 -28.86 4.87 -15.19
N GLU A 624 -27.89 5.02 -14.29
CA GLU A 624 -26.77 4.07 -14.22
C GLU A 624 -27.20 2.71 -13.67
N ARG A 625 -28.17 2.68 -12.74
CA ARG A 625 -28.75 1.41 -12.27
C ARG A 625 -29.35 0.62 -13.43
N HIS A 626 -30.17 1.28 -14.25
CA HIS A 626 -30.80 0.67 -15.41
C HIS A 626 -29.76 0.24 -16.47
N SER A 627 -28.76 1.09 -16.71
CA SER A 627 -27.77 0.91 -17.77
C SER A 627 -26.72 -0.16 -17.46
N ILE A 628 -26.50 -0.54 -16.19
CA ILE A 628 -25.48 -1.52 -15.81
C ILE A 628 -26.13 -2.87 -15.44
N GLY A 629 -27.26 -2.85 -14.73
CA GLY A 629 -27.89 -4.06 -14.19
C GLY A 629 -28.55 -4.97 -15.22
N SER A 630 -28.72 -4.52 -16.47
CA SER A 630 -29.40 -5.25 -17.55
C SER A 630 -28.47 -6.08 -18.45
N TYR A 631 -27.15 -5.99 -18.26
CA TYR A 631 -26.16 -6.64 -19.13
C TYR A 631 -25.65 -7.95 -18.54
N GLU A 632 -25.32 -8.91 -19.42
CA GLU A 632 -24.73 -10.20 -19.04
C GLU A 632 -23.39 -10.04 -18.30
N ASN A 633 -22.60 -9.02 -18.68
CA ASN A 633 -21.36 -8.66 -18.01
C ASN A 633 -21.40 -7.19 -17.54
N PRO A 634 -21.98 -6.93 -16.35
CA PRO A 634 -22.13 -5.57 -15.83
C PRO A 634 -20.79 -4.87 -15.58
N ASP A 635 -19.73 -5.64 -15.32
CA ASP A 635 -18.38 -5.11 -15.10
C ASP A 635 -17.80 -4.52 -16.39
N ASN A 636 -17.80 -5.29 -17.48
CA ASN A 636 -17.31 -4.79 -18.76
C ASN A 636 -18.11 -3.59 -19.25
N GLN A 637 -19.43 -3.60 -19.06
CA GLN A 637 -20.28 -2.48 -19.43
C GLN A 637 -19.98 -1.24 -18.61
N PHE A 638 -19.76 -1.39 -17.30
CA PHE A 638 -19.38 -0.26 -16.45
C PHE A 638 -18.01 0.31 -16.85
N LEU A 639 -17.03 -0.55 -17.19
CA LEU A 639 -15.72 -0.13 -17.69
C LEU A 639 -15.82 0.60 -19.04
N GLU A 640 -16.61 0.06 -19.97
CA GLU A 640 -16.86 0.70 -21.27
C GLU A 640 -17.45 2.10 -21.08
N ARG A 641 -18.49 2.22 -20.25
CA ARG A 641 -19.10 3.53 -19.92
C ARG A 641 -18.08 4.48 -19.32
N LEU A 642 -17.25 4.03 -18.39
CA LEU A 642 -16.19 4.87 -17.82
C LEU A 642 -15.23 5.39 -18.88
N VAL A 643 -14.76 4.51 -19.77
CA VAL A 643 -13.84 4.89 -20.86
C VAL A 643 -14.51 5.89 -21.81
N ILE A 644 -15.76 5.64 -22.23
CA ILE A 644 -16.54 6.55 -23.07
C ILE A 644 -16.58 7.94 -22.44
N HIS A 645 -17.00 8.05 -21.17
CA HIS A 645 -17.11 9.35 -20.51
C HIS A 645 -15.75 10.01 -20.31
N SER A 646 -14.71 9.27 -19.94
CA SER A 646 -13.34 9.78 -19.84
C SER A 646 -12.85 10.42 -21.14
N ILE A 647 -13.14 9.81 -22.28
CA ILE A 647 -12.81 10.35 -23.60
C ILE A 647 -13.67 11.57 -23.93
N ALA A 648 -14.93 11.64 -23.48
CA ALA A 648 -15.79 12.82 -23.68
C ALA A 648 -15.23 14.03 -22.91
N CYS A 649 -14.72 13.78 -21.70
CA CYS A 649 -13.93 14.75 -20.93
C CYS A 649 -12.54 15.02 -21.56
N GLY A 650 -12.20 14.29 -22.63
CA GLY A 650 -10.94 14.27 -23.40
C GLY A 650 -9.70 14.05 -22.57
N GLN A 651 -9.82 13.07 -21.68
CA GLN A 651 -8.67 12.36 -21.21
C GLN A 651 -8.02 11.60 -22.37
N ASN A 652 -6.69 11.54 -22.39
CA ASN A 652 -5.97 10.71 -23.35
C ASN A 652 -5.83 9.25 -22.85
N VAL A 653 -5.41 8.33 -23.72
CA VAL A 653 -5.23 6.91 -23.39
C VAL A 653 -4.36 6.71 -22.15
N LYS A 654 -3.26 7.48 -21.99
CA LYS A 654 -2.36 7.36 -20.84
C LYS A 654 -3.05 7.83 -19.56
N GLU A 655 -3.85 8.88 -19.61
CA GLU A 655 -4.65 9.36 -18.47
C GLU A 655 -5.74 8.35 -18.09
N ILE A 656 -6.43 7.77 -19.07
CA ILE A 656 -7.44 6.71 -18.87
C ILE A 656 -6.80 5.49 -18.21
N LYS A 657 -5.70 4.98 -18.79
CA LYS A 657 -4.95 3.84 -18.23
C LYS A 657 -4.41 4.12 -16.83
N ASN A 658 -4.09 5.38 -16.52
CA ASN A 658 -3.62 5.79 -15.20
C ASN A 658 -4.73 6.21 -14.24
N SER A 659 -5.98 6.26 -14.68
CA SER A 659 -7.11 6.60 -13.84
C SER A 659 -7.23 5.57 -12.72
N PHE A 660 -7.13 6.06 -11.48
CA PHE A 660 -7.25 5.23 -10.29
C PHE A 660 -8.56 4.45 -10.28
N LEU A 661 -9.66 5.08 -10.69
CA LEU A 661 -10.99 4.47 -10.77
C LEU A 661 -10.99 3.25 -11.72
N ILE A 662 -10.27 3.34 -12.84
CA ILE A 662 -10.13 2.23 -13.80
C ILE A 662 -9.21 1.14 -13.25
N LYS A 663 -8.07 1.51 -12.63
CA LYS A 663 -7.15 0.55 -12.02
C LYS A 663 -7.72 -0.15 -10.79
N GLU A 664 -8.54 0.53 -9.99
CA GLU A 664 -8.99 0.03 -8.70
C GLU A 664 -10.31 -0.75 -8.82
N ILE A 665 -11.25 -0.28 -9.65
CA ILE A 665 -12.50 -1.01 -9.89
C ILE A 665 -12.24 -2.27 -10.71
N PHE A 666 -11.36 -2.21 -11.71
CA PHE A 666 -11.19 -3.29 -12.68
C PHE A 666 -9.80 -3.91 -12.75
N GLY A 667 -8.74 -3.13 -12.48
CA GLY A 667 -7.35 -3.61 -12.58
C GLY A 667 -6.95 -4.70 -11.58
N TYR A 668 -7.81 -5.05 -10.63
CA TYR A 668 -7.55 -6.09 -9.62
C TYR A 668 -8.64 -7.17 -9.53
N LYS A 669 -9.67 -7.14 -10.37
CA LYS A 669 -10.66 -8.23 -10.43
C LYS A 669 -10.06 -9.39 -11.22
N HIS A 670 -9.55 -10.44 -10.56
CA HIS A 670 -9.31 -11.84 -11.05
C HIS A 670 -8.72 -12.06 -12.47
N LEU A 671 -8.39 -10.99 -13.15
CA LEU A 671 -7.84 -10.88 -14.47
C LEU A 671 -6.37 -10.64 -14.20
N ASP A 672 -5.52 -11.52 -14.72
CA ASP A 672 -4.11 -11.21 -14.93
C ASP A 672 -4.01 -9.75 -15.37
N ALA A 673 -3.10 -8.96 -14.78
CA ALA A 673 -2.93 -7.54 -15.12
C ALA A 673 -2.85 -7.33 -16.64
N ILE A 674 -2.27 -8.32 -17.34
CA ILE A 674 -2.23 -8.42 -18.80
C ILE A 674 -3.63 -8.54 -19.41
N SER A 675 -4.48 -9.45 -18.91
CA SER A 675 -5.86 -9.62 -19.40
C SER A 675 -6.75 -8.41 -19.13
N PHE A 676 -6.56 -7.70 -18.01
CA PHE A 676 -7.23 -6.43 -17.76
C PHE A 676 -6.74 -5.35 -18.73
N GLU A 677 -5.42 -5.19 -18.90
CA GLU A 677 -4.86 -4.24 -19.86
C GLU A 677 -5.35 -4.51 -21.28
N ASN A 678 -5.42 -5.77 -21.69
CA ASN A 678 -5.97 -6.19 -22.98
C ASN A 678 -7.45 -5.85 -23.11
N THR A 679 -8.25 -6.08 -22.05
CA THR A 679 -9.68 -5.73 -22.04
C THR A 679 -9.88 -4.22 -22.14
N LEU A 680 -9.12 -3.45 -21.36
CA LEU A 680 -9.15 -1.99 -21.41
C LEU A 680 -8.70 -1.46 -22.78
N ASP A 681 -7.65 -2.02 -23.36
CA ASP A 681 -7.18 -1.64 -24.69
C ASP A 681 -8.17 -2.00 -25.79
N ALA A 682 -8.86 -3.14 -25.66
CA ALA A 682 -9.95 -3.53 -26.55
C ALA A 682 -11.10 -2.52 -26.46
N ILE A 683 -11.56 -2.19 -25.25
CA ILE A 683 -12.62 -1.20 -25.02
C ILE A 683 -12.22 0.18 -25.56
N ILE A 684 -11.01 0.67 -25.24
CA ILE A 684 -10.52 1.96 -25.75
C ILE A 684 -10.51 1.95 -27.29
N SER A 685 -10.01 0.89 -27.91
CA SER A 685 -9.98 0.76 -29.38
C SER A 685 -11.38 0.66 -29.99
N GLN A 686 -12.31 0.03 -29.28
CA GLN A 686 -13.70 -0.13 -29.67
C GLN A 686 -14.43 1.21 -29.65
N VAL A 687 -14.25 2.03 -28.61
CA VAL A 687 -15.03 3.27 -28.42
C VAL A 687 -14.36 4.53 -28.98
N THR A 688 -13.09 4.44 -29.40
CA THR A 688 -12.33 5.59 -29.95
C THR A 688 -12.13 5.55 -31.46
N GLU A 689 -12.07 6.73 -32.07
CA GLU A 689 -11.48 6.96 -33.39
C GLU A 689 -10.20 7.80 -33.24
N ARG A 690 -9.23 7.58 -34.13
CA ARG A 690 -7.98 8.36 -34.15
C ARG A 690 -8.16 9.62 -34.98
N ILE A 691 -7.87 10.77 -34.39
CA ILE A 691 -7.86 12.04 -35.11
C ILE A 691 -6.45 12.27 -35.65
N ASN A 692 -6.30 12.33 -36.97
CA ASN A 692 -5.05 12.76 -37.60
C ASN A 692 -4.81 14.24 -37.31
N SER A 693 -4.12 14.53 -36.21
CA SER A 693 -3.68 15.89 -35.87
C SER A 693 -2.19 16.05 -36.13
N SER A 694 -1.78 17.17 -36.70
CA SER A 694 -0.38 17.53 -36.99
C SER A 694 0.51 17.70 -35.73
N GLY A 695 -0.05 17.59 -34.53
CA GLY A 695 0.69 17.66 -33.26
C GLY A 695 1.27 16.31 -32.81
N SER A 696 2.33 16.33 -32.01
CA SER A 696 3.04 15.14 -31.50
C SER A 696 2.23 14.23 -30.57
N ARG A 697 1.03 14.66 -30.12
CA ARG A 697 0.14 13.84 -29.29
C ARG A 697 -0.99 13.27 -30.14
N LYS A 698 -1.04 11.93 -30.25
CA LYS A 698 -2.19 11.20 -30.83
C LYS A 698 -3.47 11.61 -30.09
N LYS A 699 -4.33 12.37 -30.74
CA LYS A 699 -5.65 12.71 -30.22
C LYS A 699 -6.63 11.59 -30.56
N ILE A 700 -7.47 11.25 -29.59
CA ILE A 700 -8.58 10.31 -29.76
C ILE A 700 -9.90 11.09 -29.58
N SER A 701 -10.93 10.69 -30.33
CA SER A 701 -12.33 11.09 -30.10
C SER A 701 -13.18 9.84 -29.86
N ILE A 702 -14.36 10.04 -29.28
CA ILE A 702 -15.38 9.00 -29.18
C ILE A 702 -15.97 8.77 -30.57
N LYS A 703 -16.19 7.51 -30.95
CA LYS A 703 -16.92 7.21 -32.19
C LYS A 703 -18.38 7.67 -32.10
N PRO A 704 -18.99 8.14 -33.20
CA PRO A 704 -20.36 8.67 -33.20
C PRO A 704 -21.42 7.75 -32.58
N GLU A 705 -21.30 6.44 -32.75
CA GLU A 705 -22.24 5.44 -32.22
C GLU A 705 -22.32 5.43 -30.67
N TYR A 706 -21.21 5.73 -29.98
CA TYR A 706 -21.14 5.77 -28.51
C TYR A 706 -21.55 7.11 -27.91
N ILE A 707 -21.79 8.12 -28.74
CA ILE A 707 -22.21 9.45 -28.27
C ILE A 707 -23.56 9.37 -27.55
N SER A 708 -24.46 8.47 -27.97
CA SER A 708 -25.76 8.26 -27.31
C SER A 708 -25.65 7.68 -25.90
N THR A 709 -24.54 7.01 -25.58
CA THR A 709 -24.23 6.45 -24.26
C THR A 709 -23.78 7.52 -23.27
N LEU A 710 -23.48 8.74 -23.74
CA LEU A 710 -23.03 9.84 -22.90
C LEU A 710 -24.15 10.34 -22.00
N ASN A 711 -23.96 10.14 -20.72
CA ASN A 711 -24.67 10.83 -19.66
C ASN A 711 -23.87 12.10 -19.30
N PRO A 712 -24.38 13.31 -19.60
CA PRO A 712 -23.67 14.57 -19.31
C PRO A 712 -23.44 14.79 -17.81
N PHE A 713 -24.16 14.03 -16.98
CA PHE A 713 -24.10 14.07 -15.54
C PHE A 713 -23.30 12.92 -14.93
N TYR A 714 -22.76 11.99 -15.73
CA TYR A 714 -22.09 10.77 -15.26
C TYR A 714 -21.00 11.03 -14.20
N PHE A 715 -20.20 12.08 -14.38
CA PHE A 715 -19.12 12.46 -13.47
C PHE A 715 -19.52 13.54 -12.48
N VAL A 716 -20.79 13.64 -12.06
CA VAL A 716 -21.17 14.69 -11.10
C VAL A 716 -20.50 14.52 -9.74
N SER A 717 -20.01 13.33 -9.40
CA SER A 717 -19.08 13.16 -8.27
C SER A 717 -17.70 13.84 -8.49
N PHE A 718 -17.34 14.14 -9.74
CA PHE A 718 -16.17 14.92 -10.17
C PHE A 718 -16.63 16.26 -10.78
N PHE A 719 -17.17 17.17 -9.97
CA PHE A 719 -17.69 18.48 -10.41
C PHE A 719 -16.77 19.26 -11.38
N LYS A 720 -15.44 19.10 -11.27
CA LYS A 720 -14.44 19.68 -12.19
C LYS A 720 -14.50 19.09 -13.61
N MET A 721 -14.93 17.85 -13.76
CA MET A 721 -15.12 17.18 -15.06
C MET A 721 -16.47 17.51 -15.69
N VAL A 722 -17.51 17.82 -14.90
CA VAL A 722 -18.84 18.21 -15.41
C VAL A 722 -18.78 19.49 -16.23
N SER A 723 -18.09 20.53 -15.75
CA SER A 723 -17.97 21.78 -16.51
C SER A 723 -17.24 21.56 -17.86
N ASN A 724 -16.17 20.77 -17.85
CA ASN A 724 -15.45 20.39 -19.07
C ASN A 724 -16.27 19.52 -20.01
N CYS A 725 -17.05 18.57 -19.47
CA CYS A 725 -17.97 17.73 -20.23
C CYS A 725 -19.05 18.59 -20.85
N MET A 726 -19.79 19.40 -20.08
CA MET A 726 -20.83 20.30 -20.58
C MET A 726 -20.34 21.29 -21.65
N ILE A 727 -19.17 21.91 -21.46
CA ILE A 727 -18.56 22.79 -22.47
C ILE A 727 -18.29 22.03 -23.78
N ARG A 728 -17.88 20.76 -23.71
CA ARG A 728 -17.60 19.94 -24.90
C ARG A 728 -18.86 19.31 -25.50
N SER A 729 -19.80 18.85 -24.67
CA SER A 729 -21.15 18.40 -25.02
C SER A 729 -21.93 19.47 -25.75
N SER A 730 -21.77 20.75 -25.39
CA SER A 730 -22.34 21.88 -26.13
C SER A 730 -21.79 22.03 -27.58
N LYS A 731 -20.64 21.41 -27.87
CA LYS A 731 -20.12 21.30 -29.25
C LYS A 731 -20.71 20.09 -29.97
N PHE A 732 -21.01 19.00 -29.25
CA PHE A 732 -21.67 17.82 -29.81
C PHE A 732 -23.16 18.06 -30.12
N THR A 733 -23.86 18.88 -29.34
CA THR A 733 -25.27 19.27 -29.62
C THR A 733 -25.42 20.14 -30.87
N LYS A 734 -24.34 20.74 -31.39
CA LYS A 734 -24.33 21.43 -32.69
C LYS A 734 -24.34 20.45 -33.88
N ILE A 735 -24.10 19.17 -33.64
CA ILE A 735 -24.24 18.11 -34.64
C ILE A 735 -25.73 17.73 -34.65
N LYS A 736 -26.43 18.00 -35.76
CA LYS A 736 -27.90 17.85 -35.93
C LYS A 736 -28.50 16.48 -35.59
N SER A 737 -27.69 15.46 -35.31
CA SER A 737 -28.10 14.10 -34.95
C SER A 737 -28.09 13.79 -33.45
N PHE A 738 -27.61 14.69 -32.58
CA PHE A 738 -27.60 14.47 -31.14
C PHE A 738 -28.99 14.72 -30.53
N ASN A 739 -29.89 13.75 -30.68
CA ASN A 739 -31.09 13.68 -29.85
C ASN A 739 -30.73 12.90 -28.59
N PHE A 740 -30.66 13.58 -27.46
CA PHE A 740 -30.66 12.92 -26.16
C PHE A 740 -31.99 12.17 -26.02
N LYS A 741 -32.01 10.91 -26.44
CA LYS A 741 -33.14 10.03 -26.16
C LYS A 741 -33.01 9.67 -24.69
N LEU A 742 -33.87 10.24 -23.84
CA LEU A 742 -34.26 9.51 -22.63
C LEU A 742 -34.67 8.13 -23.14
N GLN A 743 -33.92 7.09 -22.80
CA GLN A 743 -34.45 5.74 -22.93
C GLN A 743 -35.77 5.75 -22.18
N THR A 744 -36.87 5.55 -22.91
CA THR A 744 -38.21 5.49 -22.33
C THR A 744 -38.20 4.41 -21.25
N LEU A 745 -38.26 4.85 -20.00
CA LEU A 745 -38.27 4.05 -18.77
C LEU A 745 -39.63 3.33 -18.64
N TYR A 746 -39.94 2.42 -19.55
CA TYR A 746 -41.06 1.49 -19.43
C TYR A 746 -40.53 0.07 -19.60
N GLY A 747 -40.40 -0.59 -18.45
CA GLY A 747 -40.05 -2.01 -18.26
C GLY A 747 -40.36 -2.37 -16.83
#